data_AF-A0A0G3W8L0-F1
#
_entry.id   AF-A0A0G3W8L0-F1
#
_cell.length_a   1.000
_cell.length_b   1.000
_cell.length_c   1.000
_cell.angle_alpha   90.00
_cell.angle_beta   90.00
_cell.angle_gamma   90.00
#
_symmetry.space_group_name_H-M   'P 1'
#
loop_
_entity.id
_entity.type
_entity.pdbx_description
1 polymer ?
#
loop_
_entity_poly.entity_id
_entity_poly.type
_entity_poly.pdbx_seq_one_letter_code
_entity_poly.pdbx_strand_id
1 'polypeptide(L)'
;MDESKLSIENFFLITKNLFAGNELLYISTPITTGQRFIDWYDSIGKNLDRESRKYSKEMKNNVVYPNIENAKKCIENIRKATNKLIIDPTNLEDDLLQWTQDEFYQFWDRVIKDLVDEIVFLDGWEYSIGCCHEYLSAVENNIKAYNSNMEVLSLAEAKRKMSMSINMYESYQLQEAYKISNILSKLLKYEENDKKQFLNKSDHLVMKDEKLHFLISNKIANIAQFISFEPNTNLVPKHVHINGFQNEKVNTTEKVIEELILSAPSKSVNIRSFSPEAMKGNRLVFNKTIKEIDCIMNTVKENSLDGKHSIINENININDGGVSGVALGDVIEFSPEDTPKCVDKEGVCSLPRTIALKILRTVYGFTPDINFDTNYRIEFSIHPSRQGVNRQHTIIWEYEYYENINSNSRIFWPNRFSKFIGDKVFGLLIADVFGLPVPKTTVISRKIAPFSFGVETGLKEKWIRTCPIKKEPGKYYTGLNWTDPFELMRVEEAKGVEEINLASILSQDAVEAVFSGASFVRADEKNDLIEGVAGKGDKFMVGERNKEILPIHVINAVKNLNDQIRIHYNKLGHVSIEWVYDGVNVWVVQLNQLIVNNERGTDGQRVIVDGNPSYYEKVSVKDGLDHLREKIELYKDKNIGIELVGNIGITSHFGDLLRISNIPSILKREN
;
A
#
# COMPACT_ATOMS: atom_id res chain seq x y z
N MET A 1 57.17 22.21 18.94
CA MET A 1 56.39 21.10 19.51
C MET A 1 54.95 21.44 19.21
N ASP A 2 54.39 20.82 18.18
CA ASP A 2 52.96 20.89 17.90
C ASP A 2 52.40 19.54 18.35
N GLU A 3 52.13 19.47 19.65
CA GLU A 3 51.60 18.28 20.31
C GLU A 3 50.10 18.18 20.01
N SER A 4 49.70 17.02 19.48
CA SER A 4 48.34 16.46 19.46
C SER A 4 47.37 16.74 18.29
N LYS A 5 47.82 16.79 17.02
CA LYS A 5 46.87 16.45 15.93
C LYS A 5 46.59 14.94 15.97
N LEU A 6 45.45 14.54 16.53
CA LEU A 6 45.00 13.16 16.50
C LEU A 6 44.71 12.79 15.04
N SER A 7 45.40 11.78 14.49
CA SER A 7 45.15 11.36 13.11
C SER A 7 43.71 10.85 12.97
N ILE A 8 43.08 11.14 11.84
CA ILE A 8 41.73 10.65 11.50
C ILE A 8 41.65 9.13 11.68
N GLU A 9 42.72 8.42 11.29
CA GLU A 9 42.85 6.97 11.47
C GLU A 9 42.76 6.56 12.94
N ASN A 10 43.52 7.23 13.81
CA ASN A 10 43.55 6.91 15.24
C ASN A 10 42.19 7.23 15.88
N PHE A 11 41.57 8.35 15.54
CA PHE A 11 40.25 8.71 16.06
C PHE A 11 39.17 7.75 15.57
N PHE A 12 39.22 7.34 14.31
CA PHE A 12 38.31 6.34 13.76
C PHE A 12 38.51 4.97 14.41
N LEU A 13 39.74 4.50 14.62
CA LEU A 13 40.00 3.24 15.32
C LEU A 13 39.49 3.26 16.76
N ILE A 14 39.67 4.39 17.47
CA ILE A 14 39.11 4.57 18.81
C ILE A 14 37.58 4.51 18.75
N THR A 15 36.97 5.27 17.85
CA THR A 15 35.50 5.30 17.65
C THR A 15 34.95 3.91 17.33
N LYS A 16 35.58 3.18 16.41
CA LYS A 16 35.24 1.80 16.04
C LYS A 16 35.29 0.85 17.23
N ASN A 17 36.33 0.95 18.07
CA ASN A 17 36.45 0.11 19.27
C ASN A 17 35.43 0.48 20.34
N LEU A 18 35.14 1.78 20.54
CA LEU A 18 34.15 2.25 21.51
C LEU A 18 32.74 1.76 21.19
N PHE A 19 32.40 1.68 19.90
CA PHE A 19 31.09 1.28 19.44
C PHE A 19 30.98 -0.20 19.02
N ALA A 20 32.07 -0.97 19.11
CA ALA A 20 32.10 -2.37 18.70
C ALA A 20 30.98 -3.20 19.36
N GLY A 21 30.20 -3.88 18.53
CA GLY A 21 29.10 -4.76 18.98
C GLY A 21 27.78 -4.05 19.32
N ASN A 22 27.66 -2.75 19.06
CA ASN A 22 26.41 -2.00 19.22
C ASN A 22 25.76 -1.70 17.87
N GLU A 23 24.43 -1.61 17.84
CA GLU A 23 23.71 -1.02 16.71
C GLU A 23 23.74 0.51 16.83
N LEU A 24 24.21 1.17 15.78
CA LEU A 24 24.46 2.60 15.74
C LEU A 24 23.45 3.33 14.84
N LEU A 25 22.83 4.36 15.41
CA LEU A 25 21.98 5.31 14.71
C LEU A 25 22.72 6.65 14.61
N TYR A 26 23.05 7.08 13.41
CA TYR A 26 23.68 8.39 13.20
C TYR A 26 22.63 9.45 12.90
N ILE A 27 22.82 10.65 13.47
CA ILE A 27 21.92 11.78 13.25
C ILE A 27 22.58 12.78 12.33
N SER A 28 22.03 12.94 11.13
CA SER A 28 22.44 13.97 10.18
C SER A 28 21.61 15.23 10.38
N THR A 29 22.26 16.37 10.64
CA THR A 29 21.57 17.65 10.89
C THR A 29 22.35 18.84 10.34
N PRO A 30 21.67 19.86 9.78
CA PRO A 30 22.34 21.10 9.42
C PRO A 30 22.88 21.78 10.69
N ILE A 31 24.18 22.09 10.73
CA ILE A 31 24.81 22.84 11.83
C ILE A 31 25.13 24.26 11.37
N THR A 32 26.03 24.40 10.40
CA THR A 32 26.50 25.70 9.89
C THR A 32 25.68 26.25 8.72
N THR A 33 24.90 25.39 8.06
CA THR A 33 24.04 25.72 6.91
C THR A 33 22.59 25.35 7.26
N GLY A 34 21.73 25.05 6.28
CA GLY A 34 20.32 24.74 6.55
C GLY A 34 19.35 25.86 6.13
N GLN A 35 18.05 25.62 6.29
CA GLN A 35 17.02 26.63 5.98
C GLN A 35 17.24 27.93 6.78
N ARG A 36 17.62 27.83 8.06
CA ARG A 36 17.95 29.00 8.90
C ARG A 36 19.09 29.84 8.35
N PHE A 37 20.07 29.22 7.68
CA PHE A 37 21.15 29.95 7.04
C PHE A 37 20.62 30.79 5.89
N ILE A 38 19.72 30.26 5.08
CA ILE A 38 19.11 30.97 3.96
C ILE A 38 18.28 32.14 4.47
N ASP A 39 17.42 31.89 5.46
CA ASP A 39 16.57 32.92 6.08
C ASP A 39 17.41 34.04 6.71
N TRP A 40 18.49 33.68 7.41
CA TRP A 40 19.43 34.63 7.99
C TRP A 40 20.24 35.38 6.92
N TYR A 41 20.70 34.69 5.88
CA TYR A 41 21.49 35.30 4.81
C TYR A 41 20.65 36.32 4.04
N ASP A 42 19.40 35.99 3.74
CA ASP A 42 18.49 36.92 3.05
C ASP A 42 18.16 38.16 3.91
N SER A 43 17.92 37.97 5.20
CA SER A 43 17.55 39.06 6.09
C SER A 43 18.72 39.96 6.49
N ILE A 44 19.86 39.37 6.83
CA ILE A 44 20.99 40.09 7.45
C ILE A 44 22.32 39.75 6.78
N GLY A 45 22.60 38.46 6.53
CA GLY A 45 23.93 37.97 6.16
C GLY A 45 24.46 38.51 4.84
N LYS A 46 23.62 38.77 3.84
CA LYS A 46 24.02 39.33 2.54
C LYS A 46 24.60 40.74 2.62
N ASN A 47 24.28 41.48 3.69
CA ASN A 47 24.75 42.85 3.94
C ASN A 47 25.98 42.90 4.87
N LEU A 48 26.50 41.74 5.28
CA LEU A 48 27.66 41.63 6.14
C LEU A 48 28.86 41.10 5.34
N ASP A 49 30.04 41.66 5.60
CA ASP A 49 31.29 41.14 5.04
C ASP A 49 31.59 39.74 5.60
N ARG A 50 31.71 38.74 4.71
CA ARG A 50 31.84 37.31 5.07
C ARG A 50 33.09 37.01 5.89
N GLU A 51 34.14 37.80 5.73
CA GLU A 51 35.39 37.63 6.48
C GLU A 51 35.38 38.38 7.82
N SER A 52 34.34 39.17 8.07
CA SER A 52 34.24 39.94 9.29
C SER A 52 33.90 39.08 10.51
N ARG A 53 34.49 39.44 11.66
CA ARG A 53 34.08 38.87 12.96
C ARG A 53 32.59 39.07 13.24
N LYS A 54 31.98 40.12 12.67
CA LYS A 54 30.55 40.41 12.81
C LYS A 54 29.70 39.37 12.06
N TYR A 55 30.06 39.01 10.82
CA TYR A 55 29.39 37.94 10.07
C TYR A 55 29.47 36.62 10.82
N SER A 56 30.67 36.25 11.28
CA SER A 56 30.88 35.01 12.04
C SER A 56 30.03 34.97 13.32
N LYS A 57 29.97 36.09 14.06
CA LYS A 57 29.18 36.18 15.30
C LYS A 57 27.68 36.11 15.03
N GLU A 58 27.18 36.84 14.03
CA GLU A 58 25.77 36.83 13.65
C GLU A 58 25.32 35.47 13.12
N MET A 59 26.16 34.82 12.29
CA MET A 59 25.89 33.47 11.79
C MET A 59 25.84 32.45 12.94
N LYS A 60 26.79 32.51 13.89
CA LYS A 60 26.76 31.63 15.07
C LYS A 60 25.47 31.80 15.89
N ASN A 61 25.06 33.05 16.13
CA ASN A 61 23.89 33.34 16.95
C ASN A 61 22.55 33.00 16.29
N ASN A 62 22.42 33.21 14.99
CA ASN A 62 21.14 33.07 14.28
C ASN A 62 20.98 31.72 13.56
N VAL A 63 22.09 31.03 13.28
CA VAL A 63 22.08 29.78 12.50
C VAL A 63 22.63 28.64 13.34
N VAL A 64 23.88 28.72 13.80
CA VAL A 64 24.58 27.58 14.42
C VAL A 64 23.96 27.18 15.76
N TYR A 65 23.87 28.09 16.73
CA TYR A 65 23.31 27.75 18.04
C TYR A 65 21.84 27.32 17.96
N PRO A 66 20.95 27.99 17.20
CA PRO A 66 19.57 27.54 17.05
C PRO A 66 19.43 26.18 16.36
N ASN A 67 20.30 25.86 15.39
CA ASN A 67 20.33 24.55 14.75
C ASN A 67 20.74 23.44 15.73
N ILE A 68 21.80 23.66 16.51
CA ILE A 68 22.24 22.72 17.55
C ILE A 68 21.15 22.50 18.60
N GLU A 69 20.51 23.57 19.07
CA GLU A 69 19.43 23.46 20.06
C GLU A 69 18.20 22.72 19.51
N ASN A 70 17.88 22.89 18.22
CA ASN A 70 16.81 22.12 17.59
C ASN A 70 17.19 20.64 17.47
N ALA A 71 18.41 20.36 16.98
CA ALA A 71 18.93 19.01 16.85
C ALA A 71 18.91 18.27 18.19
N LYS A 72 19.37 18.89 19.28
CA LYS A 72 19.34 18.29 20.62
C LYS A 72 17.93 17.86 21.05
N LYS A 73 16.91 18.69 20.80
CA LYS A 73 15.50 18.35 21.11
C LYS A 73 15.01 17.18 20.28
N CYS A 74 15.31 17.16 18.98
CA CYS A 74 14.97 16.04 18.11
C CYS A 74 15.66 14.76 18.56
N ILE A 75 16.96 14.84 18.89
CA ILE A 75 17.78 13.71 19.34
C ILE A 75 17.26 13.17 20.67
N GLU A 76 16.85 14.01 21.62
CA GLU A 76 16.23 13.56 22.87
C GLU A 76 14.94 12.75 22.62
N ASN A 77 14.13 13.17 21.64
CA ASN A 77 12.92 12.44 21.27
C ASN A 77 13.25 11.12 20.56
N ILE A 78 14.22 11.12 19.65
CA ILE A 78 14.68 9.91 18.96
C ILE A 78 15.29 8.93 19.97
N ARG A 79 16.06 9.42 20.94
CA ARG A 79 16.66 8.61 22.02
C ARG A 79 15.62 7.92 22.89
N LYS A 80 14.43 8.52 23.06
CA LYS A 80 13.30 7.87 23.75
C LYS A 80 12.61 6.82 22.87
N ALA A 81 12.75 6.91 21.55
CA ALA A 81 12.07 6.06 20.57
C ALA A 81 12.92 4.90 20.04
N THR A 82 14.23 4.88 20.32
CA THR A 82 15.16 3.84 19.86
C THR A 82 15.99 3.26 20.99
N ASN A 83 16.32 1.97 20.89
CA ASN A 83 17.26 1.30 21.78
C ASN A 83 18.71 1.31 21.23
N LYS A 84 18.93 1.91 20.06
CA LYS A 84 20.24 2.01 19.41
C LYS A 84 21.10 3.09 20.05
N LEU A 85 22.42 2.93 20.00
CA LEU A 85 23.33 3.99 20.40
C LEU A 85 23.32 5.09 19.36
N ILE A 86 23.06 6.32 19.82
CA ILE A 86 22.97 7.47 18.94
C ILE A 86 24.34 8.15 18.83
N ILE A 87 24.82 8.30 17.60
CA ILE A 87 25.93 9.19 17.28
C ILE A 87 25.34 10.58 16.99
N ASP A 88 25.64 11.52 17.88
CA ASP A 88 25.21 12.92 17.80
C ASP A 88 26.41 13.79 17.38
N PRO A 89 26.49 14.23 16.11
CA PRO A 89 27.62 15.03 15.63
C PRO A 89 27.60 16.47 16.16
N THR A 90 26.53 16.92 16.83
CA THR A 90 26.43 18.30 17.31
C THR A 90 27.35 18.60 18.49
N ASN A 91 27.90 17.57 19.12
CA ASN A 91 28.81 17.70 20.26
C ASN A 91 30.30 17.69 19.85
N LEU A 92 30.61 17.56 18.55
CA LEU A 92 31.98 17.58 18.04
C LEU A 92 32.38 19.03 17.70
N GLU A 93 33.14 19.68 18.58
CA GLU A 93 33.65 21.03 18.34
C GLU A 93 34.91 21.02 17.45
N ASP A 94 34.81 21.64 16.28
CA ASP A 94 35.85 21.69 15.24
C ASP A 94 37.16 22.33 15.74
N ASP A 95 37.06 23.30 16.66
CA ASP A 95 38.18 24.07 17.20
C ASP A 95 39.19 23.21 18.01
N LEU A 96 38.79 21.99 18.45
CA LEU A 96 39.64 21.08 19.23
C LEU A 96 40.44 20.08 18.37
N LEU A 97 40.00 19.79 17.14
CA LEU A 97 40.59 18.73 16.31
C LEU A 97 41.57 19.25 15.25
N GLN A 98 41.54 20.57 14.96
CA GLN A 98 42.37 21.21 13.93
C GLN A 98 42.29 20.50 12.56
N TRP A 99 41.11 19.95 12.25
CA TRP A 99 40.86 19.29 10.97
C TRP A 99 40.43 20.30 9.91
N THR A 100 40.83 20.03 8.67
CA THR A 100 40.22 20.72 7.54
C THR A 100 38.80 20.20 7.30
N GLN A 101 37.98 20.96 6.57
CA GLN A 101 36.63 20.51 6.21
C GLN A 101 36.63 19.18 5.44
N ASP A 102 37.63 18.93 4.59
CA ASP A 102 37.75 17.67 3.85
C ASP A 102 38.14 16.51 4.76
N GLU A 103 39.02 16.76 5.75
CA GLU A 103 39.35 15.79 6.80
C GLU A 103 38.13 15.45 7.66
N PHE A 104 37.30 16.45 7.97
CA PHE A 104 36.03 16.27 8.68
C PHE A 104 35.04 15.41 7.87
N TYR A 105 34.89 15.67 6.56
CA TYR A 105 34.06 14.83 5.69
C TYR A 105 34.60 13.41 5.55
N GLN A 106 35.92 13.23 5.42
CA GLN A 106 36.53 11.91 5.33
C GLN A 106 36.29 11.09 6.61
N PHE A 107 36.36 11.72 7.78
CA PHE A 107 36.07 11.05 9.03
C PHE A 107 34.61 10.56 9.09
N TRP A 108 33.64 11.44 8.86
CA TRP A 108 32.22 11.07 8.95
C TRP A 108 31.77 10.13 7.83
N ASP A 109 32.31 10.27 6.62
CA ASP A 109 32.10 9.31 5.53
C ASP A 109 32.49 7.90 5.99
N ARG A 110 33.67 7.76 6.63
CA ARG A 110 34.13 6.48 7.12
C ARG A 110 33.32 5.96 8.32
N VAL A 111 32.94 6.83 9.27
CA VAL A 111 32.06 6.47 10.38
C VAL A 111 30.74 5.90 9.84
N ILE A 112 30.14 6.59 8.88
CA ILE A 112 28.88 6.15 8.26
C ILE A 112 29.07 4.80 7.57
N LYS A 113 30.06 4.68 6.69
CA LYS A 113 30.25 3.48 5.86
C LYS A 113 30.62 2.23 6.66
N ASP A 114 31.44 2.39 7.71
CA ASP A 114 32.03 1.26 8.41
C ASP A 114 31.34 0.92 9.74
N LEU A 115 30.62 1.87 10.35
CA LEU A 115 30.11 1.72 11.73
C LEU A 115 28.59 1.91 11.86
N VAL A 116 27.92 2.64 10.96
CA VAL A 116 26.53 3.05 11.14
C VAL A 116 25.56 2.08 10.47
N ASP A 117 24.53 1.64 11.20
CA ASP A 117 23.49 0.76 10.67
C ASP A 117 22.35 1.54 10.00
N GLU A 118 22.01 2.70 10.56
CA GLU A 118 20.90 3.55 10.10
C GLU A 118 21.22 5.04 10.32
N ILE A 119 20.68 5.89 9.46
CA ILE A 119 20.81 7.35 9.57
C ILE A 119 19.43 8.01 9.66
N VAL A 120 19.29 8.99 10.55
CA VAL A 120 18.14 9.92 10.58
C VAL A 120 18.59 11.29 10.10
N PHE A 121 17.93 11.78 9.05
CA PHE A 121 18.13 13.13 8.50
C PHE A 121 17.09 14.08 9.09
N LEU A 122 17.57 15.07 9.85
CA LEU A 122 16.71 16.07 10.46
C LEU A 122 16.21 17.10 9.43
N ASP A 123 15.06 17.71 9.71
CA ASP A 123 14.47 18.71 8.82
C ASP A 123 15.47 19.80 8.41
N GLY A 124 15.53 20.06 7.10
CA GLY A 124 16.46 21.01 6.51
C GLY A 124 17.85 20.43 6.17
N TRP A 125 18.05 19.12 6.32
CA TRP A 125 19.28 18.42 5.90
C TRP A 125 19.64 18.69 4.43
N GLU A 126 18.65 18.83 3.56
CA GLU A 126 18.86 19.03 2.11
C GLU A 126 19.56 20.35 1.79
N TYR A 127 19.57 21.28 2.74
CA TYR A 127 20.26 22.57 2.65
C TYR A 127 21.67 22.53 3.27
N SER A 128 22.14 21.37 3.73
CA SER A 128 23.49 21.19 4.27
C SER A 128 24.34 20.34 3.35
N ILE A 129 25.48 20.88 2.91
CA ILE A 129 26.47 20.16 2.10
C ILE A 129 26.93 18.89 2.81
N GLY A 130 27.20 18.98 4.12
CA GLY A 130 27.60 17.83 4.93
C GLY A 130 26.53 16.75 4.94
N CYS A 131 25.28 17.12 5.22
CA CYS A 131 24.18 16.16 5.23
C CYS A 131 23.93 15.53 3.85
N CYS A 132 24.10 16.30 2.78
CA CYS A 132 24.00 15.77 1.42
C CYS A 132 25.11 14.75 1.13
N HIS A 133 26.33 14.99 1.61
CA HIS A 133 27.43 14.02 1.52
C HIS A 133 27.11 12.76 2.32
N GLU A 134 26.62 12.90 3.54
CA GLU A 134 26.22 11.77 4.40
C GLU A 134 25.10 10.93 3.76
N TYR A 135 24.14 11.56 3.09
CA TYR A 135 23.11 10.86 2.33
C TYR A 135 23.70 10.08 1.15
N LEU A 136 24.66 10.67 0.42
CA LEU A 136 25.39 9.94 -0.62
C LEU A 136 26.15 8.75 -0.04
N SER A 137 26.86 8.91 1.09
CA SER A 137 27.57 7.82 1.77
C SER A 137 26.63 6.68 2.17
N ALA A 138 25.43 7.03 2.65
CA ALA A 138 24.40 6.08 3.01
C ALA A 138 23.92 5.27 1.79
N VAL A 139 23.66 5.95 0.67
CA VAL A 139 23.25 5.31 -0.59
C VAL A 139 24.36 4.44 -1.17
N GLU A 140 25.61 4.89 -1.14
CA GLU A 140 26.78 4.13 -1.62
C GLU A 140 26.97 2.80 -0.88
N ASN A 141 26.48 2.69 0.35
CA ASN A 141 26.72 1.55 1.24
C ASN A 141 25.42 0.85 1.67
N ASN A 142 24.30 1.14 1.00
CA ASN A 142 22.99 0.56 1.29
C ASN A 142 22.53 0.71 2.76
N ILE A 143 22.88 1.84 3.39
CA ILE A 143 22.48 2.17 4.75
C ILE A 143 21.08 2.80 4.71
N LYS A 144 20.19 2.36 5.61
CA LYS A 144 18.82 2.88 5.65
C LYS A 144 18.81 4.33 6.14
N ALA A 145 18.14 5.19 5.38
CA ALA A 145 17.94 6.59 5.70
C ALA A 145 16.50 6.86 6.12
N TYR A 146 16.32 7.65 7.16
CA TYR A 146 15.02 8.07 7.70
C TYR A 146 14.91 9.59 7.76
N ASN A 147 13.70 10.13 7.74
CA ASN A 147 13.43 11.54 8.04
C ASN A 147 13.24 11.78 9.56
N SER A 148 13.05 13.04 9.97
CA SER A 148 12.78 13.43 11.38
C SER A 148 11.61 12.68 12.05
N ASN A 149 10.66 12.16 11.28
CA ASN A 149 9.51 11.41 11.75
C ASN A 149 9.73 9.89 11.78
N MET A 150 10.97 9.43 11.56
CA MET A 150 11.35 8.02 11.44
C MET A 150 10.70 7.29 10.25
N GLU A 151 10.28 8.02 9.21
CA GLU A 151 9.81 7.44 7.95
C GLU A 151 10.97 7.25 6.99
N VAL A 152 10.91 6.24 6.12
CA VAL A 152 11.99 5.95 5.16
C VAL A 152 12.16 7.12 4.20
N LEU A 153 13.36 7.70 4.20
CA LEU A 153 13.74 8.76 3.26
C LEU A 153 14.18 8.10 1.95
N SER A 154 13.29 8.10 0.96
CA SER A 154 13.56 7.47 -0.35
C SER A 154 14.57 8.25 -1.17
N LEU A 155 15.27 7.56 -2.08
CA LEU A 155 16.19 8.20 -3.03
C LEU A 155 15.49 9.24 -3.91
N ALA A 156 14.23 8.98 -4.28
CA ALA A 156 13.42 9.93 -5.04
C ALA A 156 13.10 11.20 -4.23
N GLU A 157 12.70 11.02 -2.97
CA GLU A 157 12.42 12.14 -2.07
C GLU A 157 13.68 12.99 -1.80
N ALA A 158 14.82 12.34 -1.55
CA ALA A 158 16.10 12.98 -1.35
C ALA A 158 16.55 13.79 -2.57
N LYS A 159 16.49 13.20 -3.78
CA LYS A 159 16.80 13.90 -5.03
C LYS A 159 15.93 15.16 -5.19
N ARG A 160 14.61 15.03 -4.95
CA ARG A 160 13.67 16.16 -5.03
C ARG A 160 14.03 17.28 -4.05
N LYS A 161 14.27 16.94 -2.78
CA LYS A 161 14.62 17.91 -1.73
C LYS A 161 15.94 18.63 -2.03
N MET A 162 16.96 17.89 -2.48
CA MET A 162 18.25 18.49 -2.87
C MET A 162 18.13 19.40 -4.11
N SER A 163 17.29 19.06 -5.10
CA SER A 163 17.03 19.96 -6.22
C SER A 163 16.36 21.26 -5.78
N MET A 164 15.42 21.18 -4.83
CA MET A 164 14.78 22.38 -4.26
C MET A 164 15.77 23.26 -3.50
N SER A 165 16.70 22.66 -2.75
CA SER A 165 17.72 23.43 -2.01
C SER A 165 18.74 24.10 -2.94
N ILE A 166 19.15 23.42 -4.02
CA ILE A 166 20.02 24.00 -5.06
C ILE A 166 19.37 25.26 -5.64
N ASN A 167 18.11 25.18 -6.10
CA ASN A 167 17.40 26.32 -6.66
C ASN A 167 17.32 27.50 -5.69
N MET A 168 17.11 27.20 -4.40
CA MET A 168 17.08 28.22 -3.36
C MET A 168 18.45 28.90 -3.21
N TYR A 169 19.54 28.14 -3.13
CA TYR A 169 20.89 28.69 -3.04
C TYR A 169 21.29 29.48 -4.29
N GLU A 170 20.92 29.02 -5.49
CA GLU A 170 21.16 29.73 -6.75
C GLU A 170 20.47 31.10 -6.80
N SER A 171 19.25 31.19 -6.26
CA SER A 171 18.50 32.45 -6.21
C SER A 171 19.22 33.54 -5.39
N TYR A 172 20.06 33.13 -4.45
CA TYR A 172 20.88 34.01 -3.61
C TYR A 172 22.36 34.07 -4.05
N GLN A 173 22.71 33.47 -5.21
CA GLN A 173 24.08 33.41 -5.75
C GLN A 173 25.09 32.81 -4.76
N LEU A 174 24.68 31.78 -4.04
CA LEU A 174 25.46 31.11 -3.01
C LEU A 174 26.22 29.91 -3.59
N GLN A 175 27.49 29.72 -3.17
CA GLN A 175 28.39 28.69 -3.72
C GLN A 175 27.99 27.27 -3.30
N GLU A 176 27.17 27.16 -2.26
CA GLU A 176 26.57 25.95 -1.74
C GLU A 176 25.77 25.20 -2.81
N ALA A 177 25.10 25.93 -3.72
CA ALA A 177 24.39 25.35 -4.86
C ALA A 177 25.28 24.43 -5.71
N TYR A 178 26.49 24.89 -6.05
CA TYR A 178 27.43 24.12 -6.86
C TYR A 178 27.89 22.84 -6.15
N LYS A 179 28.16 22.93 -4.84
CA LYS A 179 28.60 21.78 -4.04
C LYS A 179 27.50 20.73 -3.90
N ILE A 180 26.27 21.15 -3.60
CA ILE A 180 25.12 20.22 -3.50
C ILE A 180 24.78 19.64 -4.88
N SER A 181 24.88 20.42 -5.95
CA SER A 181 24.69 19.95 -7.33
C SER A 181 25.68 18.85 -7.73
N ASN A 182 26.96 19.00 -7.34
CA ASN A 182 27.97 17.95 -7.54
C ASN A 182 27.61 16.65 -6.80
N ILE A 183 27.13 16.73 -5.56
CA ILE A 183 26.70 15.55 -4.80
C ILE A 183 25.46 14.92 -5.45
N LEU A 184 24.47 15.73 -5.83
CA LEU A 184 23.28 15.27 -6.53
C LEU A 184 23.65 14.55 -7.84
N SER A 185 24.62 15.06 -8.59
CA SER A 185 25.11 14.41 -9.82
C SER A 185 25.66 13.00 -9.59
N LYS A 186 26.26 12.75 -8.40
CA LYS A 186 26.73 11.41 -8.01
C LYS A 186 25.55 10.53 -7.59
N LEU A 187 24.60 11.07 -6.83
CA LEU A 187 23.35 10.38 -6.43
C LEU A 187 22.47 10.01 -7.63
N LEU A 188 22.51 10.78 -8.71
CA LEU A 188 21.78 10.48 -9.95
C LEU A 188 22.25 9.17 -10.60
N LYS A 189 23.47 8.69 -10.30
CA LYS A 189 23.98 7.39 -10.79
C LYS A 189 23.39 6.19 -10.06
N TYR A 190 22.74 6.42 -8.92
CA TYR A 190 22.09 5.38 -8.13
C TYR A 190 20.58 5.36 -8.45
N GLU A 191 20.04 4.16 -8.57
CA GLU A 191 18.60 3.86 -8.64
C GLU A 191 18.21 3.11 -7.35
N GLU A 192 16.92 3.06 -6.98
CA GLU A 192 16.49 2.27 -5.81
C GLU A 192 16.89 0.78 -5.98
N ASN A 193 17.95 0.35 -5.30
CA ASN A 193 18.70 -0.85 -5.65
C ASN A 193 18.58 -1.96 -4.60
N ASP A 194 17.52 -2.76 -4.73
CA ASP A 194 17.72 -4.21 -4.83
C ASP A 194 16.47 -4.81 -5.48
N LYS A 195 15.27 -4.59 -4.94
CA LYS A 195 14.03 -5.13 -5.52
C LYS A 195 13.78 -4.65 -6.95
N LYS A 196 13.97 -3.37 -7.26
CA LYS A 196 13.77 -2.83 -8.63
C LYS A 196 14.83 -3.35 -9.61
N GLN A 197 16.09 -3.43 -9.18
CA GLN A 197 17.17 -3.97 -10.02
C GLN A 197 16.98 -5.47 -10.32
N PHE A 198 16.55 -6.25 -9.33
CA PHE A 198 16.17 -7.65 -9.53
C PHE A 198 14.95 -7.78 -10.44
N LEU A 199 13.88 -7.01 -10.20
CA LEU A 199 12.67 -7.09 -11.01
C LEU A 199 12.92 -6.65 -12.46
N ASN A 200 13.70 -5.60 -12.72
CA ASN A 200 14.12 -5.20 -14.07
C ASN A 200 14.90 -6.32 -14.78
N LYS A 201 15.82 -7.02 -14.09
CA LYS A 201 16.51 -8.19 -14.66
C LYS A 201 15.55 -9.32 -15.00
N SER A 202 14.50 -9.47 -14.19
CA SER A 202 13.48 -10.50 -14.37
C SER A 202 12.46 -10.19 -15.45
N ASP A 203 12.34 -8.93 -15.89
CA ASP A 203 11.44 -8.54 -16.98
C ASP A 203 11.90 -9.12 -18.33
N HIS A 204 13.18 -9.47 -18.46
CA HIS A 204 13.71 -10.24 -19.59
C HIS A 204 13.40 -11.75 -19.50
N LEU A 205 12.96 -12.26 -18.34
CA LEU A 205 12.54 -13.65 -18.21
C LEU A 205 11.20 -13.81 -18.90
N VAL A 206 11.16 -14.68 -19.90
CA VAL A 206 9.94 -14.94 -20.65
C VAL A 206 9.06 -15.92 -19.88
N MET A 207 9.63 -16.98 -19.30
CA MET A 207 8.86 -18.14 -18.82
C MET A 207 8.26 -17.97 -17.42
N LYS A 208 7.04 -18.53 -17.22
CA LYS A 208 6.28 -18.36 -15.96
C LYS A 208 6.95 -18.97 -14.74
N ASP A 209 7.51 -20.17 -14.88
CA ASP A 209 8.20 -20.85 -13.80
C ASP A 209 9.53 -20.16 -13.43
N GLU A 210 10.23 -19.59 -14.41
CA GLU A 210 11.45 -18.81 -14.17
C GLU A 210 11.17 -17.53 -13.38
N LYS A 211 10.10 -16.80 -13.72
CA LYS A 211 9.65 -15.62 -12.95
C LYS A 211 9.34 -15.98 -11.49
N LEU A 212 8.66 -17.10 -11.26
CA LEU A 212 8.35 -17.56 -9.90
C LEU A 212 9.59 -18.04 -9.16
N HIS A 213 10.45 -18.81 -9.82
CA HIS A 213 11.75 -19.20 -9.27
C HIS A 213 12.56 -17.96 -8.87
N PHE A 214 12.57 -16.92 -9.72
CA PHE A 214 13.28 -15.68 -9.47
C PHE A 214 12.79 -14.96 -8.20
N LEU A 215 11.47 -14.85 -8.00
CA LEU A 215 10.91 -14.22 -6.80
C LEU A 215 11.38 -14.90 -5.50
N ILE A 216 11.42 -16.23 -5.47
CA ILE A 216 11.83 -16.98 -4.28
C ILE A 216 13.34 -16.99 -4.10
N SER A 217 14.11 -17.27 -5.17
CA SER A 217 15.57 -17.35 -5.09
C SER A 217 16.20 -16.03 -4.66
N ASN A 218 15.58 -14.90 -5.02
CA ASN A 218 16.02 -13.56 -4.61
C ASN A 218 15.27 -13.02 -3.38
N LYS A 219 14.46 -13.85 -2.70
CA LYS A 219 13.70 -13.48 -1.48
C LYS A 219 12.84 -12.22 -1.65
N ILE A 220 12.30 -12.00 -2.85
CA ILE A 220 11.49 -10.83 -3.19
C ILE A 220 10.08 -10.95 -2.62
N ALA A 221 9.49 -12.15 -2.76
CA ALA A 221 8.12 -12.43 -2.38
C ALA A 221 7.89 -13.93 -2.07
N ASN A 222 6.84 -14.23 -1.31
CA ASN A 222 6.35 -15.59 -1.11
C ASN A 222 5.42 -16.01 -2.26
N ILE A 223 5.53 -17.27 -2.68
CA ILE A 223 4.71 -17.88 -3.73
C ILE A 223 4.17 -19.23 -3.26
N ALA A 224 3.21 -19.78 -3.99
CA ALA A 224 2.72 -21.14 -3.77
C ALA A 224 3.85 -22.17 -3.97
N GLN A 225 3.88 -23.21 -3.13
CA GLN A 225 4.80 -24.33 -3.33
C GLN A 225 4.61 -24.94 -4.72
N PHE A 226 5.68 -25.20 -5.45
CA PHE A 226 5.58 -25.71 -6.81
C PHE A 226 6.77 -26.54 -7.28
N ILE A 227 6.51 -27.35 -8.30
CA ILE A 227 7.51 -28.05 -9.12
C ILE A 227 7.25 -27.68 -10.58
N SER A 228 8.28 -27.34 -11.35
CA SER A 228 8.14 -27.13 -12.79
C SER A 228 8.89 -28.17 -13.63
N PHE A 229 8.40 -28.36 -14.85
CA PHE A 229 8.92 -29.30 -15.84
C PHE A 229 9.01 -28.62 -17.20
N GLU A 230 10.13 -28.83 -17.88
CA GLU A 230 10.28 -28.50 -19.30
C GLU A 230 9.77 -29.65 -20.18
N PRO A 231 9.46 -29.40 -21.46
CA PRO A 231 9.13 -30.45 -22.42
C PRO A 231 10.32 -31.41 -22.57
N ASN A 232 10.28 -32.55 -21.88
CA ASN A 232 11.26 -33.62 -21.97
C ASN A 232 10.63 -34.97 -21.57
N THR A 233 10.96 -36.01 -22.33
CA THR A 233 10.51 -37.40 -22.08
C THR A 233 10.96 -37.96 -20.73
N ASN A 234 12.06 -37.45 -20.17
CA ASN A 234 12.60 -37.90 -18.88
C ASN A 234 11.91 -37.27 -17.65
N LEU A 235 11.04 -36.27 -17.84
CA LEU A 235 10.28 -35.58 -16.78
C LEU A 235 11.12 -35.21 -15.55
N VAL A 236 12.32 -34.67 -15.79
CA VAL A 236 13.19 -34.18 -14.72
C VAL A 236 12.67 -32.82 -14.25
N PRO A 237 12.43 -32.61 -12.95
CA PRO A 237 12.05 -31.31 -12.42
C PRO A 237 13.09 -30.23 -12.74
N LYS A 238 12.65 -29.10 -13.30
CA LYS A 238 13.49 -27.92 -13.54
C LYS A 238 13.67 -27.09 -12.28
N HIS A 239 12.57 -26.77 -11.62
CA HIS A 239 12.55 -26.03 -10.36
C HIS A 239 11.71 -26.78 -9.33
N VAL A 240 12.23 -26.87 -8.10
CA VAL A 240 11.54 -27.49 -6.96
C VAL A 240 11.54 -26.50 -5.80
N HIS A 241 10.37 -26.02 -5.44
CA HIS A 241 10.18 -25.06 -4.35
C HIS A 241 9.09 -25.59 -3.42
N ILE A 242 9.50 -26.41 -2.46
CA ILE A 242 8.65 -27.03 -1.44
C ILE A 242 9.18 -26.59 -0.06
N ASN A 243 8.30 -26.26 0.87
CA ASN A 243 8.69 -25.81 2.20
C ASN A 243 9.48 -26.91 2.93
N GLY A 244 10.68 -26.55 3.43
CA GLY A 244 11.52 -27.50 4.18
C GLY A 244 12.11 -28.64 3.35
N PHE A 245 12.07 -28.55 2.01
CA PHE A 245 12.52 -29.61 1.13
C PHE A 245 14.03 -29.84 1.21
N GLN A 246 14.43 -31.11 1.24
CA GLN A 246 15.81 -31.55 1.30
C GLN A 246 16.10 -32.49 0.12
N ASN A 247 16.79 -31.97 -0.90
CA ASN A 247 17.09 -32.69 -2.15
C ASN A 247 17.71 -34.08 -1.93
N GLU A 248 18.57 -34.22 -0.91
CA GLU A 248 19.31 -35.46 -0.60
C GLU A 248 18.40 -36.64 -0.20
N LYS A 249 17.15 -36.38 0.19
CA LYS A 249 16.21 -37.41 0.65
C LYS A 249 15.34 -38.01 -0.45
N VAL A 250 15.35 -37.43 -1.65
CA VAL A 250 14.41 -37.79 -2.71
C VAL A 250 15.15 -38.16 -4.00
N ASN A 251 14.88 -39.37 -4.52
CA ASN A 251 15.60 -39.93 -5.65
C ASN A 251 14.78 -40.13 -6.93
N THR A 252 13.46 -39.82 -6.91
CA THR A 252 12.59 -39.96 -8.08
C THR A 252 11.63 -38.78 -8.21
N THR A 253 11.25 -38.42 -9.45
CA THR A 253 10.26 -37.35 -9.73
C THR A 253 8.95 -37.58 -9.00
N GLU A 254 8.46 -38.82 -8.99
CA GLU A 254 7.24 -39.23 -8.30
C GLU A 254 7.28 -38.84 -6.82
N LYS A 255 8.36 -39.18 -6.10
CA LYS A 255 8.53 -38.81 -4.70
C LYS A 255 8.63 -37.31 -4.47
N VAL A 256 9.22 -36.53 -5.40
CA VAL A 256 9.23 -35.06 -5.28
C VAL A 256 7.81 -34.52 -5.33
N ILE A 257 6.96 -35.07 -6.21
CA ILE A 257 5.54 -34.69 -6.31
C ILE A 257 4.77 -35.13 -5.06
N GLU A 258 5.04 -36.33 -4.54
CA GLU A 258 4.46 -36.78 -3.26
C GLU A 258 4.81 -35.84 -2.12
N GLU A 259 6.07 -35.41 -2.00
CA GLU A 259 6.51 -34.42 -0.99
C GLU A 259 5.78 -33.08 -1.15
N LEU A 260 5.57 -32.60 -2.38
CA LEU A 260 4.76 -31.39 -2.62
C LEU A 260 3.33 -31.57 -2.10
N ILE A 261 2.69 -32.70 -2.42
CA ILE A 261 1.31 -33.01 -1.98
C ILE A 261 1.26 -33.13 -0.45
N LEU A 262 2.24 -33.80 0.17
CA LEU A 262 2.31 -33.98 1.61
C LEU A 262 2.64 -32.68 2.35
N SER A 263 3.39 -31.76 1.74
CA SER A 263 3.67 -30.44 2.30
C SER A 263 2.48 -29.47 2.15
N ALA A 264 1.71 -29.58 1.06
CA ALA A 264 0.55 -28.74 0.82
C ALA A 264 -0.48 -28.87 1.96
N PRO A 265 -1.02 -27.77 2.51
CA PRO A 265 -2.04 -27.85 3.56
C PRO A 265 -3.32 -28.56 3.14
N SER A 266 -3.71 -28.44 1.86
CA SER A 266 -4.89 -29.13 1.30
C SER A 266 -4.67 -30.62 1.01
N LYS A 267 -3.42 -31.10 1.07
CA LYS A 267 -3.02 -32.43 0.57
C LYS A 267 -3.39 -32.68 -0.90
N SER A 268 -3.40 -31.61 -1.70
CA SER A 268 -3.72 -31.67 -3.12
C SER A 268 -2.94 -30.62 -3.92
N VAL A 269 -2.82 -30.87 -5.23
CA VAL A 269 -2.11 -29.99 -6.17
C VAL A 269 -2.95 -29.68 -7.41
N ASN A 270 -2.59 -28.59 -8.08
CA ASN A 270 -3.10 -28.21 -9.39
C ASN A 270 -1.97 -28.31 -10.42
N ILE A 271 -2.31 -28.62 -11.67
CA ILE A 271 -1.35 -28.76 -12.78
C ILE A 271 -1.74 -27.77 -13.87
N ARG A 272 -0.86 -26.81 -14.16
CA ARG A 272 -1.01 -25.83 -15.24
C ARG A 272 0.06 -26.06 -16.31
N SER A 273 -0.30 -25.81 -17.57
CA SER A 273 0.65 -25.84 -18.70
C SER A 273 0.81 -24.48 -19.37
N PHE A 274 1.93 -24.29 -20.06
CA PHE A 274 2.23 -23.08 -20.84
C PHE A 274 3.29 -23.35 -21.91
N SER A 275 3.34 -22.51 -22.93
CA SER A 275 4.40 -22.48 -23.93
C SER A 275 4.82 -21.02 -24.20
N PRO A 276 5.98 -20.78 -24.84
CA PRO A 276 6.39 -19.44 -25.23
C PRO A 276 5.35 -18.68 -26.07
N GLU A 277 4.59 -19.39 -26.91
CA GLU A 277 3.57 -18.83 -27.80
C GLU A 277 2.24 -18.58 -27.08
N ALA A 278 1.95 -19.35 -26.02
CA ALA A 278 0.69 -19.31 -25.29
C ALA A 278 0.92 -19.34 -23.77
N MET A 279 1.13 -18.17 -23.19
CA MET A 279 1.42 -18.01 -21.76
C MET A 279 0.16 -17.97 -20.88
N LYS A 280 -1.00 -17.59 -21.43
CA LYS A 280 -2.28 -17.48 -20.70
C LYS A 280 -3.34 -18.35 -21.39
N GLY A 281 -4.27 -18.92 -20.62
CA GLY A 281 -5.46 -19.62 -21.15
C GLY A 281 -5.33 -21.13 -21.40
N ASN A 282 -4.24 -21.78 -20.99
CA ASN A 282 -4.05 -23.22 -21.16
C ASN A 282 -4.88 -24.10 -20.21
N ARG A 283 -4.94 -25.40 -20.50
CA ARG A 283 -5.58 -26.44 -19.68
C ARG A 283 -5.04 -26.39 -18.24
N LEU A 284 -5.98 -26.40 -17.28
CA LEU A 284 -5.70 -26.46 -15.86
C LEU A 284 -6.40 -27.69 -15.27
N VAL A 285 -5.64 -28.55 -14.59
CA VAL A 285 -6.16 -29.72 -13.88
C VAL A 285 -6.13 -29.43 -12.39
N PHE A 286 -7.26 -29.64 -11.71
CA PHE A 286 -7.45 -29.23 -10.33
C PHE A 286 -7.47 -30.41 -9.34
N ASN A 287 -7.12 -30.11 -8.08
CA ASN A 287 -7.40 -30.91 -6.90
C ASN A 287 -6.90 -32.36 -6.93
N LYS A 288 -5.74 -32.61 -7.55
CA LYS A 288 -5.15 -33.95 -7.58
C LYS A 288 -4.50 -34.29 -6.25
N THR A 289 -4.80 -35.48 -5.74
CA THR A 289 -4.29 -35.97 -4.45
C THR A 289 -3.21 -37.03 -4.65
N ILE A 290 -2.57 -37.48 -3.57
CA ILE A 290 -1.54 -38.53 -3.61
C ILE A 290 -2.06 -39.84 -4.22
N LYS A 291 -3.37 -40.13 -4.09
CA LYS A 291 -4.01 -41.32 -4.69
C LYS A 291 -4.05 -41.28 -6.22
N GLU A 292 -3.81 -40.11 -6.80
CA GLU A 292 -3.87 -39.86 -8.24
C GLU A 292 -2.49 -39.54 -8.81
N ILE A 293 -1.41 -39.97 -8.15
CA ILE A 293 -0.03 -39.68 -8.56
C ILE A 293 0.25 -40.09 -10.01
N ASP A 294 -0.24 -41.25 -10.44
CA ASP A 294 -0.14 -41.72 -11.84
C ASP A 294 -0.83 -40.76 -12.81
N CYS A 295 -1.99 -40.21 -12.43
CA CYS A 295 -2.72 -39.24 -13.24
C CYS A 295 -1.94 -37.92 -13.35
N ILE A 296 -1.30 -37.49 -12.27
CA ILE A 296 -0.42 -36.31 -12.27
C ILE A 296 0.75 -36.53 -13.23
N MET A 297 1.46 -37.66 -13.08
CA MET A 297 2.59 -38.02 -13.94
C MET A 297 2.20 -38.10 -15.42
N ASN A 298 1.06 -38.75 -15.73
CA ASN A 298 0.56 -38.83 -17.09
C ASN A 298 0.18 -37.46 -17.67
N THR A 299 -0.42 -36.57 -16.88
CA THR A 299 -0.75 -35.21 -17.31
C THR A 299 0.51 -34.41 -17.68
N VAL A 300 1.58 -34.49 -16.87
CA VAL A 300 2.85 -33.82 -17.18
C VAL A 300 3.49 -34.43 -18.42
N LYS A 301 3.41 -35.75 -18.58
CA LYS A 301 3.90 -36.45 -19.77
C LYS A 301 3.16 -36.03 -21.04
N GLU A 302 1.83 -35.96 -21.00
CA GLU A 302 1.00 -35.45 -22.10
C GLU A 302 1.39 -34.01 -22.47
N ASN A 303 1.48 -33.12 -21.49
CA ASN A 303 1.92 -31.73 -21.73
C ASN A 303 3.31 -31.68 -22.37
N SER A 304 4.24 -32.52 -21.91
CA SER A 304 5.59 -32.59 -22.47
C SER A 304 5.59 -33.10 -23.91
N LEU A 305 4.74 -34.07 -24.27
CA LEU A 305 4.61 -34.57 -25.65
C LEU A 305 4.00 -33.51 -26.57
N ASP A 306 3.14 -32.64 -26.03
CA ASP A 306 2.59 -31.47 -26.70
C ASP A 306 3.58 -30.29 -26.82
N GLY A 307 4.82 -30.43 -26.33
CA GLY A 307 5.81 -29.35 -26.32
C GLY A 307 5.54 -28.25 -25.27
N LYS A 308 4.71 -28.53 -24.26
CA LYS A 308 4.32 -27.57 -23.20
C LYS A 308 5.09 -27.79 -21.91
N HIS A 309 5.46 -26.70 -21.26
CA HIS A 309 5.96 -26.71 -19.89
C HIS A 309 4.81 -27.02 -18.92
N SER A 310 5.13 -27.56 -17.76
CA SER A 310 4.16 -27.80 -16.68
C SER A 310 4.61 -27.19 -15.37
N ILE A 311 3.68 -26.64 -14.60
CA ILE A 311 3.87 -26.32 -13.18
C ILE A 311 2.83 -27.11 -12.39
N ILE A 312 3.30 -27.92 -11.45
CA ILE A 312 2.48 -28.53 -10.39
C ILE A 312 2.63 -27.63 -9.17
N ASN A 313 1.54 -27.04 -8.69
CA ASN A 313 1.57 -26.19 -7.49
C ASN A 313 0.57 -26.67 -6.45
N GLU A 314 0.84 -26.36 -5.18
CA GLU A 314 -0.11 -26.62 -4.10
C GLU A 314 -1.46 -25.97 -4.39
N ASN A 315 -2.52 -26.63 -3.95
CA ASN A 315 -3.86 -26.07 -3.99
C ASN A 315 -4.12 -25.28 -2.71
N ILE A 316 -4.49 -24.01 -2.84
CA ILE A 316 -4.82 -23.16 -1.71
C ILE A 316 -6.34 -22.93 -1.71
N ASN A 317 -6.98 -23.19 -0.58
CA ASN A 317 -8.42 -23.07 -0.44
C ASN A 317 -8.86 -21.61 -0.56
N ILE A 318 -9.63 -21.28 -1.58
CA ILE A 318 -10.18 -19.93 -1.80
C ILE A 318 -11.27 -19.56 -0.78
N ASN A 319 -11.85 -20.54 -0.08
CA ASN A 319 -12.93 -20.35 0.89
C ASN A 319 -12.40 -20.29 2.34
N ASP A 320 -11.10 -20.02 2.54
CA ASP A 320 -10.47 -19.98 3.86
C ASP A 320 -10.65 -18.65 4.62
N GLY A 321 -11.47 -17.75 4.06
CA GLY A 321 -11.71 -16.40 4.58
C GLY A 321 -10.84 -15.32 3.94
N GLY A 322 -9.85 -15.70 3.13
CA GLY A 322 -8.94 -14.80 2.41
C GLY A 322 -9.57 -14.06 1.23
N VAL A 323 -8.74 -13.27 0.54
CA VAL A 323 -9.09 -12.63 -0.74
C VAL A 323 -7.99 -12.85 -1.77
N SER A 324 -8.36 -12.88 -3.03
CA SER A 324 -7.44 -12.84 -4.16
C SER A 324 -7.70 -11.60 -5.00
N GLY A 325 -6.69 -11.13 -5.73
CA GLY A 325 -6.83 -9.92 -6.51
C GLY A 325 -5.60 -9.58 -7.36
N VAL A 326 -5.64 -8.38 -7.91
CA VAL A 326 -4.58 -7.80 -8.72
C VAL A 326 -4.28 -6.39 -8.23
N ALA A 327 -2.98 -6.07 -8.07
CA ALA A 327 -2.51 -4.72 -7.83
C ALA A 327 -1.84 -4.18 -9.10
N LEU A 328 -2.23 -2.98 -9.53
CA LEU A 328 -1.66 -2.30 -10.71
C LEU A 328 -1.82 -0.79 -10.56
N GLY A 329 -0.75 -0.02 -10.77
CA GLY A 329 -0.78 1.43 -10.54
C GLY A 329 -1.13 1.76 -9.08
N ASP A 330 -1.98 2.76 -8.89
CA ASP A 330 -2.55 3.11 -7.58
C ASP A 330 -3.86 2.36 -7.28
N VAL A 331 -4.12 1.21 -7.92
CA VAL A 331 -5.35 0.45 -7.72
C VAL A 331 -5.05 -0.98 -7.25
N ILE A 332 -5.84 -1.45 -6.29
CA ILE A 332 -5.95 -2.87 -5.95
C ILE A 332 -7.39 -3.30 -6.17
N GLU A 333 -7.56 -4.35 -6.98
CA GLU A 333 -8.85 -5.00 -7.22
C GLU A 333 -8.85 -6.40 -6.63
N PHE A 334 -9.80 -6.74 -5.76
CA PHE A 334 -9.82 -8.03 -5.08
C PHE A 334 -11.23 -8.52 -4.76
N SER A 335 -11.35 -9.82 -4.51
CA SER A 335 -12.59 -10.49 -4.11
C SER A 335 -12.29 -11.65 -3.15
N PRO A 336 -13.17 -11.89 -2.16
CA PRO A 336 -13.17 -13.15 -1.41
C PRO A 336 -13.65 -14.30 -2.28
N GLU A 337 -13.33 -15.54 -1.88
CA GLU A 337 -13.87 -16.79 -2.46
C GLU A 337 -13.64 -16.93 -3.96
N ASP A 338 -12.55 -16.35 -4.44
CA ASP A 338 -12.18 -16.35 -5.85
C ASP A 338 -10.65 -16.35 -5.99
N THR A 339 -10.19 -16.55 -7.22
CA THR A 339 -8.79 -16.46 -7.61
C THR A 339 -8.46 -15.04 -8.06
N PRO A 340 -7.18 -14.69 -8.35
CA PRO A 340 -6.84 -13.38 -8.91
C PRO A 340 -7.64 -13.00 -10.17
N LYS A 341 -8.19 -13.99 -10.90
CA LYS A 341 -9.11 -13.80 -12.03
C LYS A 341 -10.47 -13.20 -11.65
N CYS A 342 -10.73 -12.92 -10.38
CA CYS A 342 -11.94 -12.21 -9.94
C CYS A 342 -12.10 -10.85 -10.61
N VAL A 343 -10.99 -10.23 -11.05
CA VAL A 343 -10.97 -8.95 -11.77
C VAL A 343 -11.65 -9.02 -13.14
N ASP A 344 -11.82 -10.22 -13.71
CA ASP A 344 -12.54 -10.43 -14.96
C ASP A 344 -14.06 -10.61 -14.74
N LYS A 345 -14.53 -10.54 -13.48
CA LYS A 345 -15.93 -10.76 -13.10
C LYS A 345 -16.56 -9.53 -12.46
N GLU A 346 -17.89 -9.49 -12.47
CA GLU A 346 -18.64 -8.39 -11.88
C GLU A 346 -18.55 -8.33 -10.35
N GLY A 347 -18.58 -7.11 -9.82
CA GLY A 347 -18.67 -6.85 -8.39
C GLY A 347 -17.34 -6.95 -7.65
N VAL A 348 -16.20 -6.96 -8.33
CA VAL A 348 -14.87 -6.89 -7.71
C VAL A 348 -14.75 -5.62 -6.85
N CYS A 349 -14.12 -5.74 -5.67
CA CYS A 349 -13.77 -4.57 -4.86
C CYS A 349 -12.60 -3.86 -5.54
N SER A 350 -12.70 -2.55 -5.74
CA SER A 350 -11.71 -1.75 -6.47
C SER A 350 -11.44 -0.49 -5.65
N LEU A 351 -10.21 -0.35 -5.17
CA LEU A 351 -9.80 0.65 -4.19
C LEU A 351 -8.43 1.24 -4.53
N PRO A 352 -8.17 2.51 -4.15
CA PRO A 352 -6.82 3.06 -4.16
C PRO A 352 -5.87 2.19 -3.34
N ARG A 353 -4.63 2.02 -3.81
CA ARG A 353 -3.66 1.04 -3.25
C ARG A 353 -3.44 1.26 -1.76
N THR A 354 -3.24 2.50 -1.36
CA THR A 354 -3.05 2.89 0.05
C THR A 354 -4.26 2.58 0.93
N ILE A 355 -5.48 2.74 0.40
CA ILE A 355 -6.74 2.46 1.12
C ILE A 355 -6.94 0.95 1.24
N ALA A 356 -6.76 0.20 0.14
CA ALA A 356 -6.87 -1.25 0.14
C ALA A 356 -5.93 -1.90 1.16
N LEU A 357 -4.66 -1.50 1.19
CA LEU A 357 -3.68 -2.04 2.15
C LEU A 357 -4.08 -1.79 3.61
N LYS A 358 -4.59 -0.59 3.93
CA LYS A 358 -5.08 -0.25 5.28
C LYS A 358 -6.31 -1.09 5.66
N ILE A 359 -7.28 -1.25 4.74
CA ILE A 359 -8.47 -2.08 4.98
C ILE A 359 -8.07 -3.54 5.19
N LEU A 360 -7.27 -4.11 4.29
CA LEU A 360 -6.84 -5.51 4.39
C LEU A 360 -6.04 -5.75 5.67
N ARG A 361 -5.16 -4.82 6.08
CA ARG A 361 -4.45 -4.88 7.36
C ARG A 361 -5.40 -4.91 8.56
N THR A 362 -6.43 -4.07 8.52
CA THR A 362 -7.41 -3.98 9.62
C THR A 362 -8.24 -5.25 9.72
N VAL A 363 -8.70 -5.79 8.59
CA VAL A 363 -9.57 -6.97 8.54
C VAL A 363 -8.80 -8.25 8.88
N TYR A 364 -7.58 -8.41 8.37
CA TYR A 364 -6.81 -9.65 8.49
C TYR A 364 -5.72 -9.64 9.56
N GLY A 365 -5.39 -8.46 10.12
CA GLY A 365 -4.37 -8.30 11.17
C GLY A 365 -2.92 -8.26 10.67
N PHE A 366 -2.69 -8.27 9.35
CA PHE A 366 -1.36 -8.14 8.74
C PHE A 366 -1.42 -7.36 7.43
N THR A 367 -0.33 -6.67 7.09
CA THR A 367 -0.23 -5.96 5.79
C THR A 367 0.10 -6.97 4.67
N PRO A 368 -0.66 -7.00 3.56
CA PRO A 368 -0.30 -7.80 2.40
C PRO A 368 1.10 -7.44 1.86
N ASP A 369 1.97 -8.44 1.66
CA ASP A 369 3.33 -8.23 1.13
C ASP A 369 3.33 -8.16 -0.39
N ILE A 370 2.79 -7.06 -0.92
CA ILE A 370 2.74 -6.72 -2.35
C ILE A 370 3.57 -5.47 -2.62
N ASN A 371 4.77 -5.43 -2.04
CA ASN A 371 5.72 -4.32 -2.10
C ASN A 371 6.45 -4.25 -3.46
N PHE A 372 5.67 -4.05 -4.52
CA PHE A 372 6.13 -3.83 -5.89
C PHE A 372 5.81 -2.39 -6.31
N ASP A 373 6.64 -1.85 -7.21
CA ASP A 373 6.40 -0.55 -7.85
C ASP A 373 5.04 -0.54 -8.58
N THR A 374 4.47 0.65 -8.75
CA THR A 374 3.17 0.86 -9.39
C THR A 374 3.13 0.38 -10.85
N ASN A 375 4.27 0.26 -11.51
CA ASN A 375 4.39 -0.26 -12.88
C ASN A 375 4.25 -1.79 -12.96
N TYR A 376 4.24 -2.50 -11.85
CA TYR A 376 4.02 -3.95 -11.87
C TYR A 376 2.56 -4.30 -11.63
N ARG A 377 2.03 -5.14 -12.52
CA ARG A 377 0.78 -5.90 -12.32
C ARG A 377 1.08 -7.13 -11.50
N ILE A 378 0.54 -7.18 -10.29
CA ILE A 378 0.77 -8.26 -9.33
C ILE A 378 -0.52 -9.04 -9.12
N GLU A 379 -0.55 -10.29 -9.53
CA GLU A 379 -1.60 -11.22 -9.11
C GLU A 379 -1.25 -11.79 -7.74
N PHE A 380 -2.13 -11.61 -6.76
CA PHE A 380 -1.88 -12.00 -5.38
C PHE A 380 -3.10 -12.67 -4.74
N SER A 381 -2.85 -13.43 -3.69
CA SER A 381 -3.86 -13.78 -2.71
C SER A 381 -3.34 -13.61 -1.29
N ILE A 382 -4.25 -13.36 -0.36
CA ILE A 382 -3.95 -13.34 1.07
C ILE A 382 -4.83 -14.34 1.81
N HIS A 383 -4.26 -14.98 2.82
CA HIS A 383 -4.86 -16.09 3.52
C HIS A 383 -4.73 -15.92 5.04
N PRO A 384 -5.79 -16.16 5.83
CA PRO A 384 -5.70 -16.11 7.29
C PRO A 384 -4.69 -17.11 7.85
N SER A 385 -4.58 -18.30 7.22
CA SER A 385 -3.52 -19.27 7.51
C SER A 385 -2.29 -19.01 6.66
N ARG A 386 -1.10 -19.31 7.19
CA ARG A 386 0.17 -19.19 6.45
C ARG A 386 0.26 -20.25 5.35
N GLN A 387 0.61 -19.83 4.14
CA GLN A 387 0.69 -20.64 2.91
C GLN A 387 2.06 -20.43 2.21
N GLY A 388 2.33 -21.22 1.18
CA GLY A 388 3.47 -21.01 0.31
C GLY A 388 4.80 -21.50 0.88
N VAL A 389 5.84 -21.33 0.06
CA VAL A 389 7.21 -21.78 0.34
C VAL A 389 7.76 -21.17 1.62
N ASN A 390 7.49 -19.89 1.88
CA ASN A 390 8.00 -19.15 3.05
C ASN A 390 7.03 -19.14 4.23
N ARG A 391 5.90 -19.86 4.15
CA ARG A 391 4.85 -19.89 5.18
C ARG A 391 4.43 -18.48 5.64
N GLN A 392 4.01 -17.66 4.69
CA GLN A 392 3.50 -16.31 4.93
C GLN A 392 2.02 -16.21 4.57
N HIS A 393 1.41 -15.06 4.86
CA HIS A 393 -0.01 -14.84 4.59
C HIS A 393 -0.31 -14.30 3.20
N THR A 394 0.70 -13.85 2.45
CA THR A 394 0.56 -13.36 1.07
C THR A 394 1.22 -14.33 0.10
N ILE A 395 0.57 -14.57 -1.03
CA ILE A 395 1.06 -15.40 -2.13
C ILE A 395 1.03 -14.55 -3.40
N ILE A 396 2.17 -14.46 -4.07
CA ILE A 396 2.26 -13.90 -5.41
C ILE A 396 2.11 -15.02 -6.43
N TRP A 397 1.15 -14.87 -7.34
CA TRP A 397 0.84 -15.85 -8.37
C TRP A 397 1.52 -15.55 -9.69
N GLU A 398 1.63 -14.26 -10.02
CA GLU A 398 2.19 -13.74 -11.27
C GLU A 398 2.57 -12.27 -11.09
N TYR A 399 3.59 -11.82 -11.82
CA TYR A 399 3.90 -10.40 -11.95
C TYR A 399 4.32 -10.05 -13.38
N GLU A 400 3.96 -8.86 -13.83
CA GLU A 400 4.25 -8.33 -15.16
C GLU A 400 4.53 -6.82 -15.08
N TYR A 401 5.57 -6.34 -15.77
CA TYR A 401 5.88 -4.91 -15.87
C TYR A 401 5.07 -4.24 -16.99
N TYR A 402 4.59 -3.01 -16.73
CA TYR A 402 3.89 -2.15 -17.67
C TYR A 402 4.39 -0.71 -17.53
N GLU A 403 4.68 -0.05 -18.64
CA GLU A 403 5.07 1.37 -18.65
C GLU A 403 3.85 2.30 -18.59
N ASN A 404 4.00 3.46 -17.94
CA ASN A 404 3.04 4.58 -17.96
C ASN A 404 1.61 4.21 -17.52
N ILE A 405 1.47 3.66 -16.32
CA ILE A 405 0.16 3.29 -15.79
C ILE A 405 -0.46 4.48 -15.07
N ASN A 406 -1.44 5.12 -15.71
CA ASN A 406 -2.32 6.06 -15.04
C ASN A 406 -3.65 5.36 -14.74
N SER A 407 -3.92 5.10 -13.46
CA SER A 407 -5.17 4.48 -13.04
C SER A 407 -5.76 5.24 -11.87
N ASN A 408 -6.92 5.85 -12.09
CA ASN A 408 -7.70 6.49 -11.03
C ASN A 408 -8.89 5.59 -10.70
N SER A 409 -8.99 5.13 -9.45
CA SER A 409 -10.13 4.33 -9.02
C SER A 409 -11.04 5.12 -8.10
N ARG A 410 -12.31 5.25 -8.54
CA ARG A 410 -13.41 5.62 -7.67
C ARG A 410 -13.90 4.40 -6.92
N ILE A 411 -14.12 4.56 -5.62
CA ILE A 411 -14.56 3.54 -4.70
C ILE A 411 -16.06 3.32 -4.95
N PHE A 412 -16.47 2.05 -5.06
CA PHE A 412 -17.87 1.68 -5.21
C PHE A 412 -18.24 0.52 -4.30
N TRP A 413 -19.40 0.64 -3.63
CA TRP A 413 -20.01 -0.46 -2.90
C TRP A 413 -21.55 -0.33 -2.94
N PRO A 414 -22.29 -1.47 -2.94
CA PRO A 414 -21.84 -2.81 -2.60
C PRO A 414 -21.00 -3.51 -3.70
N ASN A 415 -19.89 -4.10 -3.29
CA ASN A 415 -19.03 -5.03 -4.03
C ASN A 415 -18.93 -6.37 -3.27
N ARG A 416 -18.36 -7.42 -3.86
CA ARG A 416 -18.27 -8.76 -3.25
C ARG A 416 -17.61 -8.75 -1.87
N PHE A 417 -16.57 -7.95 -1.67
CA PHE A 417 -15.91 -7.83 -0.37
C PHE A 417 -16.80 -7.12 0.67
N SER A 418 -17.48 -6.03 0.30
CA SER A 418 -18.44 -5.38 1.20
C SER A 418 -19.63 -6.28 1.55
N LYS A 419 -20.07 -7.17 0.65
CA LYS A 419 -21.10 -8.18 0.96
C LYS A 419 -20.57 -9.25 1.89
N PHE A 420 -19.30 -9.62 1.76
CA PHE A 420 -18.62 -10.64 2.56
C PHE A 420 -18.42 -10.21 4.02
N ILE A 421 -18.06 -8.95 4.27
CA ILE A 421 -17.90 -8.43 5.65
C ILE A 421 -19.15 -7.70 6.18
N GLY A 422 -20.05 -7.28 5.29
CA GLY A 422 -21.25 -6.48 5.60
C GLY A 422 -21.12 -5.03 5.12
N ASP A 423 -22.16 -4.53 4.44
CA ASP A 423 -22.15 -3.22 3.77
C ASP A 423 -21.89 -2.05 4.74
N LYS A 424 -22.53 -2.09 5.92
CA LYS A 424 -22.31 -1.11 6.99
C LYS A 424 -20.86 -1.14 7.51
N VAL A 425 -20.27 -2.33 7.61
CA VAL A 425 -18.88 -2.51 8.05
C VAL A 425 -17.94 -1.86 7.04
N PHE A 426 -18.15 -2.12 5.75
CA PHE A 426 -17.33 -1.56 4.68
C PHE A 426 -17.39 -0.03 4.67
N GLY A 427 -18.58 0.56 4.79
CA GLY A 427 -18.73 2.02 4.86
C GLY A 427 -18.02 2.65 6.06
N LEU A 428 -18.09 2.02 7.23
CA LEU A 428 -17.40 2.49 8.44
C LEU A 428 -15.86 2.32 8.35
N LEU A 429 -15.38 1.24 7.74
CA LEU A 429 -13.94 1.05 7.47
C LEU A 429 -13.39 2.13 6.54
N ILE A 430 -14.18 2.51 5.51
CA ILE A 430 -13.81 3.60 4.62
C ILE A 430 -13.73 4.92 5.37
N ALA A 431 -14.69 5.20 6.26
CA ALA A 431 -14.67 6.40 7.10
C ALA A 431 -13.43 6.45 8.02
N ASP A 432 -13.13 5.33 8.69
CA ASP A 432 -11.97 5.20 9.58
C ASP A 432 -10.63 5.38 8.84
N VAL A 433 -10.49 4.79 7.64
CA VAL A 433 -9.28 4.93 6.82
C VAL A 433 -9.05 6.36 6.32
N PHE A 434 -10.13 7.13 6.14
CA PHE A 434 -10.04 8.57 5.86
C PHE A 434 -9.82 9.44 7.11
N GLY A 435 -9.69 8.83 8.30
CA GLY A 435 -9.44 9.55 9.54
C GLY A 435 -10.68 10.25 10.11
N LEU A 436 -11.88 9.85 9.67
CA LEU A 436 -13.11 10.38 10.23
C LEU A 436 -13.36 9.78 11.62
N PRO A 437 -14.00 10.53 12.54
CA PRO A 437 -14.31 10.05 13.89
C PRO A 437 -15.35 8.94 13.86
N VAL A 438 -14.90 7.68 13.84
CA VAL A 438 -15.74 6.49 13.92
C VAL A 438 -15.62 5.91 15.34
N PRO A 439 -16.73 5.66 16.06
CA PRO A 439 -16.67 4.99 17.35
C PRO A 439 -16.04 3.61 17.23
N LYS A 440 -15.23 3.22 18.22
CA LYS A 440 -14.56 1.93 18.23
C LYS A 440 -15.58 0.81 17.98
N THR A 441 -15.32 0.03 16.95
CA THR A 441 -16.24 -0.95 16.40
C THR A 441 -15.53 -2.29 16.29
N THR A 442 -16.08 -3.30 16.95
CA THR A 442 -15.67 -4.70 16.79
C THR A 442 -16.65 -5.42 15.87
N VAL A 443 -16.12 -6.07 14.84
CA VAL A 443 -16.88 -6.83 13.85
C VAL A 443 -16.82 -8.31 14.20
N ILE A 444 -17.97 -8.93 14.40
CA ILE A 444 -18.12 -10.37 14.62
C ILE A 444 -18.67 -10.96 13.33
N SER A 445 -17.78 -11.53 12.52
CA SER A 445 -18.09 -12.00 11.17
C SER A 445 -18.26 -13.52 11.11
N ARG A 446 -18.89 -14.04 10.03
CA ARG A 446 -19.05 -15.49 9.81
C ARG A 446 -17.79 -16.19 9.30
N LYS A 447 -17.04 -15.52 8.41
CA LYS A 447 -15.99 -16.15 7.60
C LYS A 447 -14.58 -15.65 7.90
N ILE A 448 -14.43 -14.61 8.73
CA ILE A 448 -13.15 -14.04 9.16
C ILE A 448 -13.14 -13.96 10.69
N ALA A 449 -11.96 -14.09 11.30
CA ALA A 449 -11.79 -13.80 12.72
C ALA A 449 -12.28 -12.38 13.07
N PRO A 450 -12.81 -12.16 14.29
CA PRO A 450 -13.23 -10.82 14.71
C PRO A 450 -12.09 -9.81 14.64
N PHE A 451 -12.39 -8.60 14.19
CA PHE A 451 -11.44 -7.49 14.09
C PHE A 451 -12.08 -6.19 14.59
N SER A 452 -11.26 -5.18 14.91
CA SER A 452 -11.73 -3.89 15.44
C SER A 452 -11.03 -2.70 14.80
N PHE A 453 -11.71 -1.57 14.74
CA PHE A 453 -11.23 -0.29 14.21
C PHE A 453 -11.97 0.88 14.86
N GLY A 454 -11.65 2.14 14.52
CA GLY A 454 -12.25 3.33 15.14
C GLY A 454 -11.60 3.73 16.47
N VAL A 455 -12.18 4.74 17.11
CA VAL A 455 -11.64 5.43 18.30
C VAL A 455 -12.59 5.27 19.48
N GLU A 456 -12.02 5.09 20.69
CA GLU A 456 -12.81 4.99 21.92
C GLU A 456 -13.57 6.29 22.20
N THR A 457 -14.85 6.18 22.56
CA THR A 457 -15.73 7.32 22.87
C THR A 457 -15.68 7.70 24.36
N GLY A 458 -15.04 6.86 25.19
CA GLY A 458 -15.06 6.94 26.65
C GLY A 458 -16.23 6.21 27.31
N LEU A 459 -17.27 5.85 26.54
CA LEU A 459 -18.40 5.07 27.04
C LEU A 459 -18.13 3.56 27.02
N LYS A 460 -18.82 2.81 27.88
CA LYS A 460 -18.68 1.34 27.97
C LYS A 460 -19.87 0.60 27.36
N GLU A 461 -20.99 1.28 27.23
CA GLU A 461 -22.18 0.82 26.55
C GLU A 461 -21.88 0.50 25.09
N LYS A 462 -22.53 -0.54 24.57
CA LYS A 462 -22.38 -1.00 23.20
C LYS A 462 -23.70 -0.89 22.45
N TRP A 463 -23.61 -0.50 21.19
CA TRP A 463 -24.63 -0.71 20.18
C TRP A 463 -24.34 -2.02 19.46
N ILE A 464 -25.33 -2.91 19.47
CA ILE A 464 -25.28 -4.17 18.73
C ILE A 464 -26.11 -4.02 17.46
N ARG A 465 -25.48 -4.24 16.31
CA ARG A 465 -26.07 -3.94 15.00
C ARG A 465 -25.82 -5.09 14.03
N THR A 466 -26.87 -5.56 13.37
CA THR A 466 -26.72 -6.54 12.28
C THR A 466 -26.27 -5.88 10.98
N CYS A 467 -25.39 -6.54 10.25
CA CYS A 467 -24.89 -6.12 8.94
C CYS A 467 -25.28 -7.12 7.85
N PRO A 468 -26.38 -6.85 7.12
CA PRO A 468 -26.80 -7.74 6.05
C PRO A 468 -25.85 -7.69 4.85
N ILE A 469 -25.82 -8.76 4.06
CA ILE A 469 -25.06 -8.84 2.80
C ILE A 469 -25.55 -7.80 1.78
N LYS A 470 -26.83 -7.42 1.87
CA LYS A 470 -27.47 -6.38 1.07
C LYS A 470 -28.27 -5.49 2.01
N LYS A 471 -28.13 -4.17 1.88
CA LYS A 471 -28.86 -3.21 2.71
C LYS A 471 -30.38 -3.39 2.54
N GLU A 472 -31.06 -3.71 3.64
CA GLU A 472 -32.52 -3.76 3.76
C GLU A 472 -32.94 -2.83 4.92
N PRO A 473 -33.32 -1.58 4.64
CA PRO A 473 -33.67 -0.60 5.67
C PRO A 473 -34.80 -1.08 6.60
N GLY A 474 -34.63 -0.87 7.91
CA GLY A 474 -35.66 -1.16 8.92
C GLY A 474 -35.94 -2.65 9.22
N LYS A 475 -35.31 -3.59 8.50
CA LYS A 475 -35.64 -5.02 8.62
C LYS A 475 -34.93 -5.73 9.78
N TYR A 476 -33.63 -5.50 9.93
CA TYR A 476 -32.78 -6.25 10.85
C TYR A 476 -32.43 -5.45 12.11
N TYR A 477 -32.20 -6.17 13.21
CA TYR A 477 -32.01 -5.61 14.55
C TYR A 477 -30.89 -4.56 14.65
N THR A 478 -31.17 -3.50 15.39
CA THR A 478 -30.20 -2.52 15.89
C THR A 478 -30.68 -2.06 17.25
N GLY A 479 -29.85 -2.21 18.28
CA GLY A 479 -30.24 -1.90 19.64
C GLY A 479 -29.07 -1.51 20.54
N LEU A 480 -29.41 -0.80 21.60
CA LEU A 480 -28.49 -0.45 22.68
C LEU A 480 -28.42 -1.61 23.68
N ASN A 481 -27.25 -1.73 24.32
CA ASN A 481 -26.85 -2.79 25.26
C ASN A 481 -26.29 -4.03 24.56
N TRP A 482 -25.45 -4.74 25.30
CA TRP A 482 -24.89 -6.01 24.86
C TRP A 482 -26.00 -7.06 24.73
N THR A 483 -26.00 -7.72 23.58
CA THR A 483 -26.86 -8.86 23.25
C THR A 483 -25.92 -9.98 22.79
N ASP A 484 -26.25 -11.24 23.11
CA ASP A 484 -25.50 -12.38 22.59
C ASP A 484 -25.46 -12.33 21.05
N PRO A 485 -24.29 -12.11 20.44
CA PRO A 485 -24.20 -11.95 19.00
C PRO A 485 -24.48 -13.25 18.25
N PHE A 486 -24.23 -14.42 18.84
CA PHE A 486 -24.44 -15.70 18.15
C PHE A 486 -25.93 -16.02 18.06
N GLU A 487 -26.65 -15.83 19.15
CA GLU A 487 -28.10 -15.99 19.17
C GLU A 487 -28.79 -14.95 18.29
N LEU A 488 -28.36 -13.69 18.37
CA LEU A 488 -28.87 -12.63 17.52
C LEU A 488 -28.68 -12.95 16.04
N MET A 489 -27.50 -13.44 15.64
CA MET A 489 -27.23 -13.82 14.26
C MET A 489 -28.20 -14.91 13.81
N ARG A 490 -28.43 -15.95 14.62
CA ARG A 490 -29.34 -17.06 14.30
C ARG A 490 -30.79 -16.58 14.12
N VAL A 491 -31.29 -15.73 15.02
CA VAL A 491 -32.67 -15.24 15.00
C VAL A 491 -32.90 -14.30 13.82
N GLU A 492 -32.00 -13.35 13.59
CA GLU A 492 -32.14 -12.34 12.55
C GLU A 492 -31.90 -12.91 11.15
N GLU A 493 -31.06 -13.94 11.02
CA GLU A 493 -30.85 -14.68 9.77
C GLU A 493 -32.16 -15.29 9.23
N ALA A 494 -33.01 -15.81 10.13
CA ALA A 494 -34.29 -16.42 9.76
C ALA A 494 -35.34 -15.42 9.21
N LYS A 495 -35.10 -14.10 9.31
CA LYS A 495 -35.97 -13.07 8.70
C LYS A 495 -35.70 -12.88 7.21
N GLY A 496 -34.58 -13.38 6.72
CA GLY A 496 -34.19 -13.31 5.33
C GLY A 496 -34.73 -14.46 4.49
N VAL A 497 -34.51 -14.39 3.18
CA VAL A 497 -34.94 -15.43 2.22
C VAL A 497 -33.77 -16.16 1.57
N GLU A 498 -32.57 -15.61 1.67
CA GLU A 498 -31.35 -16.22 1.14
C GLU A 498 -30.79 -17.25 2.13
N GLU A 499 -29.85 -18.10 1.69
CA GLU A 499 -29.12 -19.02 2.58
C GLU A 499 -28.28 -18.27 3.63
N ILE A 500 -27.71 -17.12 3.23
CA ILE A 500 -26.98 -16.20 4.10
C ILE A 500 -27.44 -14.78 3.79
N ASN A 501 -28.03 -14.13 4.79
CA ASN A 501 -28.60 -12.79 4.75
C ASN A 501 -27.75 -11.83 5.59
N LEU A 502 -27.15 -12.30 6.69
CA LEU A 502 -26.27 -11.52 7.54
C LEU A 502 -24.80 -11.90 7.35
N ALA A 503 -23.98 -10.91 7.03
CA ALA A 503 -22.53 -11.07 6.89
C ALA A 503 -21.84 -11.06 8.27
N SER A 504 -22.29 -10.16 9.14
CA SER A 504 -21.66 -9.90 10.44
C SER A 504 -22.60 -9.18 11.42
N ILE A 505 -22.12 -9.07 12.66
CA ILE A 505 -22.68 -8.23 13.71
C ILE A 505 -21.60 -7.25 14.17
N LEU A 506 -21.99 -6.00 14.41
CA LEU A 506 -21.15 -4.98 15.02
C LEU A 506 -21.45 -4.89 16.52
N SER A 507 -20.37 -4.80 17.30
CA SER A 507 -20.37 -4.22 18.64
C SER A 507 -19.65 -2.88 18.56
N GLN A 508 -20.40 -1.79 18.51
CA GLN A 508 -19.89 -0.43 18.37
C GLN A 508 -20.03 0.32 19.70
N ASP A 509 -18.99 1.07 20.09
CA ASP A 509 -19.04 1.93 21.27
C ASP A 509 -20.20 2.93 21.16
N ALA A 510 -20.93 3.11 22.26
CA ALA A 510 -21.93 4.16 22.34
C ALA A 510 -21.28 5.54 22.29
N VAL A 511 -22.03 6.51 21.79
CA VAL A 511 -21.69 7.93 21.83
C VAL A 511 -22.77 8.61 22.67
N GLU A 512 -22.37 9.53 23.55
CA GLU A 512 -23.32 10.37 24.28
C GLU A 512 -24.06 11.22 23.26
N ALA A 513 -25.37 11.00 23.06
CA ALA A 513 -26.08 11.62 21.95
C ALA A 513 -26.75 12.90 22.41
N VAL A 514 -26.03 14.03 22.39
CA VAL A 514 -26.65 15.35 22.62
C VAL A 514 -27.57 15.68 21.45
N PHE A 515 -27.09 15.44 20.23
CA PHE A 515 -27.88 15.45 19.01
C PHE A 515 -27.48 14.28 18.12
N SER A 516 -28.38 13.83 17.26
CA SER A 516 -28.08 12.82 16.25
C SER A 516 -28.94 13.02 15.02
N GLY A 517 -28.51 12.45 13.89
CA GLY A 517 -29.20 12.66 12.65
C GLY A 517 -28.56 11.99 11.44
N ALA A 518 -28.97 12.46 10.27
CA ALA A 518 -28.46 12.02 8.99
C ALA A 518 -27.97 13.22 8.17
N SER A 519 -27.02 12.98 7.29
CA SER A 519 -26.53 13.99 6.36
C SER A 519 -26.28 13.39 4.98
N PHE A 520 -26.63 14.11 3.93
CA PHE A 520 -26.17 13.83 2.57
C PHE A 520 -25.02 14.77 2.24
N VAL A 521 -23.91 14.20 1.80
CA VAL A 521 -22.73 14.95 1.38
C VAL A 521 -22.65 14.89 -0.14
N ARG A 522 -22.75 16.07 -0.77
CA ARG A 522 -22.71 16.25 -2.23
C ARG A 522 -21.38 16.84 -2.67
N ALA A 523 -21.26 17.09 -3.97
CA ALA A 523 -20.09 17.75 -4.58
C ALA A 523 -19.85 19.15 -4.02
N ASP A 524 -20.91 19.83 -3.59
CA ASP A 524 -20.92 21.20 -3.08
C ASP A 524 -21.78 21.31 -1.81
N GLU A 525 -21.32 22.13 -0.86
CA GLU A 525 -21.95 22.31 0.46
C GLU A 525 -23.42 22.77 0.35
N LYS A 526 -23.76 23.53 -0.69
CA LYS A 526 -25.11 24.08 -0.90
C LYS A 526 -26.17 22.99 -1.12
N ASN A 527 -25.75 21.82 -1.61
CA ASN A 527 -26.63 20.69 -1.87
C ASN A 527 -26.57 19.63 -0.78
N ASP A 528 -25.81 19.86 0.29
CA ASP A 528 -25.85 19.01 1.46
C ASP A 528 -27.23 19.10 2.13
N LEU A 529 -27.69 17.97 2.64
CA LEU A 529 -28.89 17.90 3.48
C LEU A 529 -28.45 17.50 4.87
N ILE A 530 -28.79 18.28 5.90
CA ILE A 530 -28.51 17.96 7.31
C ILE A 530 -29.83 17.95 8.06
N GLU A 531 -30.16 16.80 8.67
CA GLU A 531 -31.37 16.63 9.48
C GLU A 531 -31.02 15.89 10.76
N GLY A 532 -31.75 16.16 11.84
CA GLY A 532 -31.52 15.50 13.11
C GLY A 532 -32.53 15.86 14.19
N VAL A 533 -32.27 15.34 15.39
CA VAL A 533 -33.08 15.48 16.60
C VAL A 533 -32.19 15.62 17.83
N ALA A 534 -32.71 16.22 18.90
CA ALA A 534 -32.06 16.18 20.20
C ALA A 534 -32.09 14.75 20.79
N GLY A 535 -30.99 14.30 21.39
CA GLY A 535 -30.90 12.95 21.94
C GLY A 535 -30.53 11.88 20.91
N LYS A 536 -30.90 10.63 21.23
CA LYS A 536 -30.73 9.45 20.37
C LYS A 536 -31.64 9.49 19.15
N GLY A 537 -31.13 8.97 18.02
CA GLY A 537 -31.74 9.09 16.70
C GLY A 537 -32.47 7.85 16.21
N ASP A 538 -32.48 6.75 16.98
CA ASP A 538 -33.11 5.48 16.62
C ASP A 538 -34.57 5.64 16.16
N LYS A 539 -35.39 6.38 16.93
CA LYS A 539 -36.79 6.68 16.56
C LYS A 539 -36.92 7.61 15.35
N PHE A 540 -35.96 8.50 15.14
CA PHE A 540 -35.92 9.38 13.97
C PHE A 540 -35.62 8.57 12.70
N MET A 541 -34.67 7.62 12.77
CA MET A 541 -34.27 6.79 11.62
C MET A 541 -35.39 5.86 11.11
N VAL A 542 -36.35 5.49 11.96
CA VAL A 542 -37.53 4.67 11.58
C VAL A 542 -38.79 5.51 11.29
N GLY A 543 -38.70 6.84 11.37
CA GLY A 543 -39.82 7.75 11.09
C GLY A 543 -40.85 7.88 12.20
N GLU A 544 -40.58 7.39 13.41
CA GLU A 544 -41.44 7.54 14.59
C GLU A 544 -41.30 8.92 15.26
N ARG A 545 -40.22 9.66 14.95
CA ARG A 545 -39.98 11.03 15.41
C ARG A 545 -39.69 11.94 14.22
N ASN A 546 -40.33 13.10 14.20
CA ASN A 546 -40.06 14.14 13.20
C ASN A 546 -38.70 14.81 13.41
N LYS A 547 -38.12 15.34 12.34
CA LYS A 547 -36.92 16.19 12.42
C LYS A 547 -37.19 17.45 13.23
N GLU A 548 -36.16 17.94 13.91
CA GLU A 548 -36.20 19.15 14.72
C GLU A 548 -35.37 20.26 14.10
N ILE A 549 -35.61 21.49 14.55
CA ILE A 549 -34.74 22.63 14.21
C ILE A 549 -33.46 22.48 15.03
N LEU A 550 -32.36 22.12 14.38
CA LEU A 550 -31.06 21.95 15.02
C LEU A 550 -30.45 23.32 15.38
N PRO A 551 -29.77 23.44 16.53
CA PRO A 551 -28.99 24.63 16.86
C PRO A 551 -27.88 24.89 15.83
N ILE A 552 -27.60 26.17 15.56
CA ILE A 552 -26.62 26.56 14.53
C ILE A 552 -25.21 25.99 14.77
N HIS A 553 -24.80 25.85 16.04
CA HIS A 553 -23.48 25.27 16.36
C HIS A 553 -23.40 23.79 16.00
N VAL A 554 -24.49 23.03 16.14
CA VAL A 554 -24.57 21.62 15.73
C VAL A 554 -24.50 21.51 14.21
N ILE A 555 -25.27 22.34 13.50
CA ILE A 555 -25.24 22.40 12.02
C ILE A 555 -23.82 22.70 11.54
N ASN A 556 -23.14 23.68 12.13
CA ASN A 556 -21.76 24.02 11.76
C ASN A 556 -20.79 22.88 12.04
N ALA A 557 -20.95 22.17 13.17
CA ALA A 557 -20.11 21.01 13.48
C ALA A 557 -20.30 19.87 12.46
N VAL A 558 -21.55 19.60 12.05
CA VAL A 558 -21.85 18.59 11.01
C VAL A 558 -21.35 19.04 9.64
N LYS A 559 -21.45 20.33 9.30
CA LYS A 559 -20.86 20.89 8.07
C LYS A 559 -19.35 20.70 8.03
N ASN A 560 -18.64 20.98 9.12
CA ASN A 560 -17.20 20.74 9.19
C ASN A 560 -16.85 19.25 8.94
N LEU A 561 -17.66 18.32 9.45
CA LEU A 561 -17.49 16.89 9.16
C LEU A 561 -17.79 16.58 7.68
N ASN A 562 -18.87 17.13 7.12
CA ASN A 562 -19.19 16.99 5.70
C ASN A 562 -18.05 17.51 4.82
N ASP A 563 -17.41 18.62 5.19
CA ASP A 563 -16.28 19.21 4.47
C ASP A 563 -15.07 18.27 4.47
N GLN A 564 -14.76 17.64 5.61
CA GLN A 564 -13.71 16.60 5.69
C GLN A 564 -14.00 15.41 4.78
N ILE A 565 -15.25 14.96 4.72
CA ILE A 565 -15.68 13.90 3.78
C ILE A 565 -15.53 14.38 2.33
N ARG A 566 -15.90 15.62 2.04
CA ARG A 566 -15.92 16.20 0.69
C ARG A 566 -14.54 16.37 0.08
N ILE A 567 -13.48 16.51 0.89
CA ILE A 567 -12.08 16.45 0.42
C ILE A 567 -11.81 15.15 -0.36
N HIS A 568 -12.54 14.08 -0.07
CA HIS A 568 -12.44 12.78 -0.73
C HIS A 568 -13.51 12.54 -1.81
N TYR A 569 -14.24 13.57 -2.25
CA TYR A 569 -15.35 13.43 -3.20
C TYR A 569 -14.93 12.76 -4.52
N ASN A 570 -13.73 13.02 -5.02
CA ASN A 570 -13.20 12.37 -6.24
C ASN A 570 -13.11 10.83 -6.11
N LYS A 571 -12.89 10.32 -4.89
CA LYS A 571 -12.77 8.89 -4.58
C LYS A 571 -14.09 8.28 -4.12
N LEU A 572 -14.88 9.00 -3.31
CA LEU A 572 -16.11 8.50 -2.69
C LEU A 572 -17.37 8.74 -3.53
N GLY A 573 -17.42 9.89 -4.19
CA GLY A 573 -18.66 10.42 -4.74
C GLY A 573 -19.64 10.91 -3.67
N HIS A 574 -20.91 10.93 -4.05
CA HIS A 574 -22.01 11.25 -3.14
C HIS A 574 -22.19 10.17 -2.08
N VAL A 575 -22.28 10.60 -0.82
CA VAL A 575 -22.48 9.70 0.32
C VAL A 575 -23.57 10.19 1.24
N SER A 576 -24.13 9.27 2.01
CA SER A 576 -25.00 9.55 3.14
C SER A 576 -24.31 9.07 4.41
N ILE A 577 -24.38 9.87 5.47
CA ILE A 577 -23.89 9.51 6.79
C ILE A 577 -25.02 9.56 7.80
N GLU A 578 -24.93 8.68 8.79
CA GLU A 578 -25.62 8.83 10.07
C GLU A 578 -24.59 9.33 11.08
N TRP A 579 -24.95 10.38 11.83
CA TRP A 579 -24.03 11.09 12.71
C TRP A 579 -24.59 11.27 14.12
N VAL A 580 -23.69 11.36 15.11
CA VAL A 580 -24.01 11.68 16.51
C VAL A 580 -23.08 12.77 17.01
N TYR A 581 -23.64 13.83 17.58
CA TYR A 581 -22.90 14.91 18.23
C TYR A 581 -22.91 14.73 19.74
N ASP A 582 -21.72 14.65 20.34
CA ASP A 582 -21.54 14.39 21.78
C ASP A 582 -21.46 15.65 22.66
N GLY A 583 -21.68 16.83 22.07
CA GLY A 583 -21.47 18.12 22.71
C GLY A 583 -20.11 18.73 22.40
N VAL A 584 -19.19 17.96 21.79
CA VAL A 584 -17.85 18.41 21.40
C VAL A 584 -17.55 18.01 19.95
N ASN A 585 -17.65 16.72 19.63
CA ASN A 585 -17.31 16.10 18.35
C ASN A 585 -18.54 15.52 17.65
N VAL A 586 -18.49 15.45 16.32
CA VAL A 586 -19.49 14.74 15.50
C VAL A 586 -18.89 13.40 15.08
N TRP A 587 -19.52 12.30 15.46
CA TRP A 587 -19.12 10.93 15.17
C TRP A 587 -19.88 10.36 13.98
N VAL A 588 -19.19 9.65 13.09
CA VAL A 588 -19.79 8.89 11.99
C VAL A 588 -20.17 7.50 12.50
N VAL A 589 -21.48 7.25 12.65
CA VAL A 589 -21.99 5.93 13.08
C VAL A 589 -22.46 5.07 11.91
N GLN A 590 -22.64 5.64 10.71
CA GLN A 590 -22.81 4.88 9.47
C GLN A 590 -22.42 5.74 8.27
N LEU A 591 -21.86 5.12 7.22
CA LEU A 591 -21.57 5.76 5.95
C LEU A 591 -22.05 4.84 4.82
N ASN A 592 -22.85 5.36 3.89
CA ASN A 592 -23.34 4.62 2.72
C ASN A 592 -23.11 5.43 1.44
N GLN A 593 -22.83 4.75 0.34
CA GLN A 593 -22.77 5.39 -0.97
C GLN A 593 -24.17 5.70 -1.50
N LEU A 594 -24.36 6.88 -2.09
CA LEU A 594 -25.61 7.26 -2.73
C LEU A 594 -25.56 6.95 -4.23
N ILE A 595 -26.51 6.12 -4.70
CA ILE A 595 -26.69 5.84 -6.12
C ILE A 595 -27.58 6.96 -6.69
N VAL A 596 -26.97 7.92 -7.39
CA VAL A 596 -27.72 8.96 -8.10
C VAL A 596 -27.93 8.46 -9.54
N ASN A 597 -29.16 8.07 -9.86
CA ASN A 597 -29.56 7.77 -11.23
C ASN A 597 -29.32 9.02 -12.08
N ASN A 598 -28.56 8.88 -13.18
CA ASN A 598 -28.04 9.92 -14.09
C ASN A 598 -26.74 10.64 -13.68
N GLU A 599 -26.15 10.33 -12.52
CA GLU A 599 -24.80 10.79 -12.13
C GLU A 599 -23.88 9.64 -11.69
N ARG A 600 -23.96 8.48 -12.36
CA ARG A 600 -22.72 7.75 -12.67
C ARG A 600 -21.97 8.61 -13.70
N GLY A 601 -21.42 9.73 -13.21
CA GLY A 601 -21.11 10.91 -14.00
C GLY A 601 -20.32 10.58 -15.27
N THR A 602 -20.69 11.27 -16.34
CA THR A 602 -19.94 11.41 -17.59
C THR A 602 -18.50 11.92 -17.41
N ASP A 603 -18.08 12.23 -16.18
CA ASP A 603 -16.73 12.72 -15.81
C ASP A 603 -15.84 11.66 -15.11
N GLY A 604 -16.18 10.38 -15.19
CA GLY A 604 -15.44 9.29 -14.55
C GLY A 604 -15.07 8.14 -15.50
N GLN A 605 -14.72 8.43 -16.75
CA GLN A 605 -14.18 7.39 -17.65
C GLN A 605 -12.92 6.80 -16.99
N ARG A 606 -12.97 5.51 -16.65
CA ARG A 606 -11.81 4.80 -16.12
C ARG A 606 -10.87 4.54 -17.30
N VAL A 607 -9.86 5.39 -17.45
CA VAL A 607 -8.87 5.27 -18.52
C VAL A 607 -8.04 4.01 -18.30
N ILE A 608 -8.03 3.12 -19.30
CA ILE A 608 -7.20 1.90 -19.30
C ILE A 608 -5.85 2.19 -19.96
N VAL A 609 -5.87 2.91 -21.09
CA VAL A 609 -4.70 3.42 -21.82
C VAL A 609 -4.98 4.86 -22.21
N ASP A 610 -4.08 5.76 -21.85
CA ASP A 610 -4.21 7.19 -22.19
C ASP A 610 -4.15 7.42 -23.71
N GLY A 611 -4.94 8.37 -24.21
CA GLY A 611 -4.84 8.84 -25.59
C GLY A 611 -6.04 9.69 -26.04
N ASN A 612 -5.88 10.34 -27.19
CA ASN A 612 -6.88 11.23 -27.79
C ASN A 612 -7.33 10.72 -29.17
N PRO A 613 -8.04 9.58 -29.24
CA PRO A 613 -8.51 9.04 -30.51
C PRO A 613 -9.58 9.96 -31.12
N SER A 614 -9.78 9.87 -32.44
CA SER A 614 -10.85 10.61 -33.12
C SER A 614 -12.25 10.23 -32.63
N TYR A 615 -12.45 8.97 -32.24
CA TYR A 615 -13.62 8.46 -31.54
C TYR A 615 -13.31 7.11 -30.89
N TYR A 616 -14.20 6.64 -30.02
CA TYR A 616 -14.11 5.33 -29.36
C TYR A 616 -15.13 4.35 -29.96
N GLU A 617 -14.65 3.20 -30.40
CA GLU A 617 -15.47 2.05 -30.81
C GLU A 617 -15.89 1.23 -29.59
N LYS A 618 -17.17 0.86 -29.52
CA LYS A 618 -17.69 0.09 -28.39
C LYS A 618 -17.40 -1.39 -28.58
N VAL A 619 -16.79 -1.99 -27.56
CA VAL A 619 -16.56 -3.44 -27.50
C VAL A 619 -17.20 -3.97 -26.22
N SER A 620 -18.10 -4.94 -26.33
CA SER A 620 -18.75 -5.55 -25.17
C SER A 620 -17.84 -6.61 -24.57
N VAL A 621 -17.70 -6.61 -23.25
CA VAL A 621 -16.95 -7.64 -22.51
C VAL A 621 -17.59 -9.03 -22.68
N LYS A 622 -18.91 -9.08 -22.93
CA LYS A 622 -19.64 -10.34 -23.15
C LYS A 622 -19.20 -11.08 -24.41
N ASP A 623 -18.56 -10.39 -25.36
CA ASP A 623 -18.11 -10.97 -26.62
C ASP A 623 -16.76 -11.71 -26.47
N GLY A 624 -16.10 -11.60 -25.31
CA GLY A 624 -14.90 -12.37 -24.96
C GLY A 624 -13.57 -11.77 -25.44
N LEU A 625 -12.47 -12.35 -24.95
CA LEU A 625 -11.10 -11.87 -25.22
C LEU A 625 -10.68 -12.03 -26.68
N ASP A 626 -11.13 -13.08 -27.37
CA ASP A 626 -10.77 -13.32 -28.77
C ASP A 626 -11.38 -12.26 -29.69
N HIS A 627 -12.64 -11.88 -29.44
CA HIS A 627 -13.26 -10.76 -30.15
C HIS A 627 -12.51 -9.45 -29.92
N LEU A 628 -12.06 -9.19 -28.69
CA LEU A 628 -11.22 -8.03 -28.40
C LEU A 628 -9.90 -8.07 -29.19
N ARG A 629 -9.24 -9.23 -29.31
CA ARG A 629 -8.01 -9.37 -30.12
C ARG A 629 -8.25 -9.03 -31.59
N GLU A 630 -9.35 -9.51 -32.17
CA GLU A 630 -9.73 -9.16 -33.55
C GLU A 630 -9.94 -7.65 -33.73
N LYS A 631 -10.62 -7.02 -32.78
CA LYS A 631 -10.85 -5.56 -32.78
C LYS A 631 -9.57 -4.77 -32.60
N ILE A 632 -8.68 -5.21 -31.71
CA ILE A 632 -7.37 -4.62 -31.52
C ILE A 632 -6.59 -4.64 -32.83
N GLU A 633 -6.45 -5.79 -33.49
CA GLU A 633 -5.73 -5.89 -34.77
C GLU A 633 -6.38 -5.05 -35.88
N LEU A 634 -7.70 -4.91 -35.87
CA LEU A 634 -8.41 -4.05 -36.81
C LEU A 634 -8.15 -2.56 -36.60
N TYR A 635 -7.96 -2.11 -35.35
CA TYR A 635 -7.84 -0.68 -35.00
C TYR A 635 -6.42 -0.24 -34.67
N LYS A 636 -5.48 -1.18 -34.52
CA LYS A 636 -4.05 -0.92 -34.35
C LYS A 636 -3.56 0.03 -35.45
N ASP A 637 -2.78 1.02 -35.04
CA ASP A 637 -2.24 2.10 -35.90
C ASP A 637 -3.30 3.01 -36.56
N LYS A 638 -4.58 2.90 -36.19
CA LYS A 638 -5.64 3.85 -36.56
C LYS A 638 -5.88 4.84 -35.42
N ASN A 639 -6.35 6.05 -35.73
CA ASN A 639 -6.72 7.05 -34.73
C ASN A 639 -8.09 6.73 -34.07
N ILE A 640 -8.32 5.48 -33.67
CA ILE A 640 -9.57 4.96 -33.12
C ILE A 640 -9.26 4.31 -31.77
N GLY A 641 -10.02 4.69 -30.73
CA GLY A 641 -9.90 4.10 -29.40
C GLY A 641 -10.96 3.03 -29.15
N ILE A 642 -10.86 2.34 -28.02
CA ILE A 642 -11.82 1.30 -27.61
C ILE A 642 -12.55 1.71 -26.31
N GLU A 643 -13.89 1.87 -26.36
CA GLU A 643 -14.77 1.96 -25.19
C GLU A 643 -15.18 0.54 -24.81
N LEU A 644 -14.54 -0.02 -23.78
CA LEU A 644 -14.85 -1.34 -23.27
C LEU A 644 -16.11 -1.26 -22.39
N VAL A 645 -17.19 -1.92 -22.80
CA VAL A 645 -18.49 -1.88 -22.14
C VAL A 645 -18.72 -3.16 -21.34
N GLY A 646 -18.73 -3.04 -20.01
CA GLY A 646 -18.94 -4.18 -19.10
C GLY A 646 -18.54 -3.87 -17.66
N ASN A 647 -18.94 -4.73 -16.73
CA ASN A 647 -18.72 -4.54 -15.29
C ASN A 647 -17.49 -5.28 -14.77
N ILE A 648 -16.36 -5.19 -15.47
CA ILE A 648 -15.10 -5.82 -15.05
C ILE A 648 -14.19 -4.84 -14.31
N GLY A 649 -13.09 -5.38 -13.76
CA GLY A 649 -11.99 -4.61 -13.21
C GLY A 649 -11.14 -3.93 -14.28
N ILE A 650 -10.49 -2.82 -13.92
CA ILE A 650 -9.53 -2.11 -14.78
C ILE A 650 -8.22 -2.90 -14.96
N THR A 651 -7.92 -3.78 -14.01
CA THR A 651 -6.74 -4.68 -14.02
C THR A 651 -7.04 -6.05 -14.64
N SER A 652 -8.20 -6.19 -15.29
CA SER A 652 -8.63 -7.40 -15.98
C SER A 652 -7.73 -7.75 -17.17
N HIS A 653 -7.83 -9.01 -17.63
CA HIS A 653 -7.11 -9.46 -18.82
C HIS A 653 -7.51 -8.69 -20.09
N PHE A 654 -8.73 -8.14 -20.14
CA PHE A 654 -9.14 -7.24 -21.22
C PHE A 654 -8.31 -5.95 -21.21
N GLY A 655 -8.09 -5.38 -20.03
CA GLY A 655 -7.24 -4.21 -19.86
C GLY A 655 -5.78 -4.50 -20.21
N ASP A 656 -5.28 -5.71 -19.89
CA ASP A 656 -3.91 -6.11 -20.26
C ASP A 656 -3.71 -6.14 -21.78
N LEU A 657 -4.66 -6.72 -22.53
CA LEU A 657 -4.58 -6.76 -24.00
C LEU A 657 -4.51 -5.35 -24.61
N LEU A 658 -5.32 -4.43 -24.08
CA LEU A 658 -5.37 -3.03 -24.51
C LEU A 658 -4.06 -2.30 -24.20
N ARG A 659 -3.49 -2.51 -23.00
CA ARG A 659 -2.18 -1.97 -22.60
C ARG A 659 -1.04 -2.51 -23.46
N ILE A 660 -0.98 -3.82 -23.67
CA ILE A 660 0.05 -4.47 -24.51
C ILE A 660 0.01 -3.94 -25.95
N SER A 661 -1.19 -3.67 -26.45
CA SER A 661 -1.39 -3.20 -27.82
C SER A 661 -1.32 -1.67 -27.94
N ASN A 662 -1.17 -0.97 -26.80
CA ASN A 662 -1.07 0.47 -26.70
C ASN A 662 -2.19 1.24 -27.45
N ILE A 663 -3.44 0.75 -27.34
CA ILE A 663 -4.61 1.39 -27.96
C ILE A 663 -5.34 2.25 -26.92
N PRO A 664 -5.57 3.56 -27.18
CA PRO A 664 -6.32 4.42 -26.29
C PRO A 664 -7.67 3.81 -25.91
N SER A 665 -7.94 3.68 -24.62
CA SER A 665 -9.09 2.91 -24.17
C SER A 665 -9.65 3.35 -22.83
N ILE A 666 -10.96 3.23 -22.70
CA ILE A 666 -11.74 3.60 -21.52
C ILE A 666 -12.68 2.45 -21.13
N LEU A 667 -12.88 2.25 -19.83
CA LEU A 667 -13.86 1.30 -19.30
C LEU A 667 -15.15 2.00 -18.92
N LYS A 668 -16.27 1.48 -19.44
CA LYS A 668 -17.62 1.93 -19.13
C LYS A 668 -18.45 0.77 -18.57
N ARG A 669 -18.98 0.97 -17.36
CA ARG A 669 -19.83 -0.03 -16.70
C ARG A 669 -21.22 -0.07 -17.33
N GLU A 670 -21.77 -1.28 -17.51
CA GLU A 670 -23.17 -1.46 -17.90
C GLU A 670 -24.08 -1.04 -16.75
N ASN A 671 -25.26 -0.51 -17.09
CA ASN A 671 -26.23 -0.03 -16.10
C ASN A 671 -26.87 -1.16 -15.30
#